data_AF-A0AAU1H5V6-F1
#
_entry.id   AF-A0AAU1H5V6-F1
#
_cell.length_a   1.000
_cell.length_b   1.000
_cell.length_c   1.000
_cell.angle_alpha   90.00
_cell.angle_beta   90.00
_cell.angle_gamma   90.00
#
_symmetry.space_group_name_H-M   'P 1'
#
loop_
_entity.id
_entity.type
_entity.pdbx_description
1 polymer ?
#
loop_
_entity_poly.entity_id
_entity_poly.type
_entity_poly.pdbx_seq_one_letter_code
_entity_poly.pdbx_strand_id
1 'polypeptide(L)'
;MTNPLRTLDRRQFLALAGGTVVALTTTQLSEALAAQAAELDVAPFTLGVASGDPDHESVVLWTRLVPDPLDAETGGMPAEPVDVRWEVARDEGFRKVIRSGAVSALPEAAHTVHVVVDGLAPDRWYWYRFRSGGTVSRTGRTRTLPAQGRKADHMRFAVASCQSWTGGRYAAYRDMAEQDLDFVLHLGDYIYETSGGSLAEFRRLHALYKTSPDLRVAHARFPFILTWDDHEVQNNYAGDVQGAAGDGRPFLERRANGYQAYYEHLPMRPAQKPKGPDALMYRKVQFGRLAEFSVLDTRQYRTDQANGDGRKPRTPDVWDPARTMTGPGQENWLLNNLATSKARWNVIAQQTIMAQFDYDLGPETIVNLDQWDGYAGARDRILDFIAEERPSNPVVLGGDWHTHWVNDLKADFDVPTSETLATEFVGTSISSGAGWDADVRAGLPANPHVRFYNGTYRGYLICDVTPERWRSDLRIVLAAGDGASPAYTIAAFKVKDGKPGARRIDAGDGLVGRVTSKATGRSAPNVQVAVRTPDGTALGTSITDPDGEFLAFAPPGDYTVTVNGVGYEPETVAVSVRADRQTRVDIALRQAAVRAAAGRSVPGPQSQATAGDLVLSNSMMAMAVSAGSEDPQLSGVTLGKPLDLAAVGHLDQLDWMNLPYASAAQPRGTNAWQQLTVRSTAFEVLSADGAEASARFTGVSTQVPDILVSTTFTIRQDEPWVAAGTTFTNSGTVPRSFWVGDVLDHDGAGQRSGVSGHGTITASAPADFTPTQPWIGMTGSDAQTYGLLYDEPGFTAYATGIWVMSQRRITIEPGATFTLRRRIAAVDNGGAADPFAVLATL
;
A
#
# COMPACT_ATOMS: atom_id res chain seq x y z
N MET A 1 -36.93 17.20 8.78
CA MET A 1 -35.84 16.51 9.50
C MET A 1 -35.75 15.11 8.94
N THR A 2 -34.86 14.90 7.97
CA THR A 2 -34.60 13.63 7.31
C THR A 2 -33.10 13.54 7.05
N ASN A 3 -32.54 12.40 7.43
CA ASN A 3 -31.12 12.08 7.60
C ASN A 3 -30.44 11.83 6.23
N PRO A 4 -29.38 12.56 5.82
CA PRO A 4 -28.73 12.35 4.53
C PRO A 4 -27.49 11.45 4.69
N LEU A 5 -27.73 10.14 4.81
CA LEU A 5 -26.71 9.11 4.56
C LEU A 5 -27.31 8.12 3.55
N ARG A 6 -27.38 8.54 2.29
CA ARG A 6 -27.67 7.63 1.17
C ARG A 6 -26.73 7.92 0.00
N THR A 7 -25.75 7.03 -0.11
CA THR A 7 -25.26 6.40 -1.35
C THR A 7 -24.79 7.32 -2.46
N LEU A 8 -23.50 7.66 -2.43
CA LEU A 8 -22.75 7.94 -3.65
C LEU A 8 -22.53 6.63 -4.41
N ASP A 9 -22.74 6.66 -5.72
CA ASP A 9 -22.65 5.52 -6.63
C ASP A 9 -21.22 4.93 -6.63
N ARG A 10 -21.13 3.60 -6.45
CA ARG A 10 -19.88 2.82 -6.40
C ARG A 10 -19.02 3.03 -7.66
N ARG A 11 -19.64 3.36 -8.81
CA ARG A 11 -18.92 3.66 -10.06
C ARG A 11 -18.32 5.07 -10.12
N GLN A 12 -18.91 6.04 -9.45
CA GLN A 12 -18.36 7.41 -9.37
C GLN A 12 -17.23 7.51 -8.34
N PHE A 13 -17.27 6.72 -7.27
CA PHE A 13 -16.17 6.61 -6.30
C PHE A 13 -14.91 5.98 -6.93
N LEU A 14 -15.07 4.95 -7.77
CA LEU A 14 -13.93 4.31 -8.47
C LEU A 14 -13.29 5.21 -9.55
N ALA A 15 -14.07 6.06 -10.21
CA ALA A 15 -13.55 7.03 -11.18
C ALA A 15 -12.78 8.20 -10.51
N LEU A 16 -13.12 8.55 -9.26
CA LEU A 16 -12.39 9.52 -8.43
C LEU A 16 -11.13 8.92 -7.76
N ALA A 17 -11.03 7.59 -7.69
CA ALA A 17 -9.95 6.87 -7.02
C ALA A 17 -8.80 6.44 -7.94
N GLY A 18 -9.00 6.40 -9.26
CA GLY A 18 -8.08 5.75 -10.20
C GLY A 18 -7.23 6.70 -11.05
N GLY A 19 -6.61 7.76 -10.49
CA GLY A 19 -5.63 8.61 -11.20
C GLY A 19 -6.12 9.34 -12.47
N THR A 20 -7.31 9.03 -12.97
CA THR A 20 -7.97 9.75 -14.04
C THR A 20 -8.46 11.08 -13.51
N VAL A 21 -7.91 12.16 -14.06
CA VAL A 21 -8.47 13.51 -13.95
C VAL A 21 -9.95 13.43 -14.33
N VAL A 22 -10.84 13.39 -13.32
CA VAL A 22 -12.25 13.64 -13.56
C VAL A 22 -12.33 15.10 -13.97
N ALA A 23 -12.58 15.34 -15.26
CA ALA A 23 -12.97 16.64 -15.75
C ALA A 23 -14.29 17.03 -15.05
N LEU A 24 -14.18 17.73 -13.92
CA LEU A 24 -15.31 18.32 -13.23
C LEU A 24 -16.05 19.21 -14.23
N THR A 25 -17.37 19.06 -14.32
CA THR A 25 -18.18 19.99 -15.10
C THR A 25 -18.02 21.39 -14.51
N THR A 26 -17.96 22.41 -15.37
CA THR A 26 -17.71 23.82 -15.00
C THR A 26 -18.60 24.34 -13.86
N THR A 27 -19.78 23.76 -13.67
CA THR A 27 -20.75 24.08 -12.60
C THR A 27 -20.32 23.61 -11.21
N GLN A 28 -19.76 22.40 -11.06
CA GLN A 28 -19.33 21.86 -9.76
C GLN A 28 -18.04 22.53 -9.26
N LEU A 29 -17.12 22.84 -10.19
CA LEU A 29 -15.96 23.69 -9.93
C LEU A 29 -16.42 25.06 -9.42
N SER A 30 -17.39 25.69 -10.09
CA SER A 30 -17.85 27.04 -9.73
C SER A 30 -18.49 27.13 -8.34
N GLU A 31 -19.30 26.14 -7.93
CA GLU A 31 -19.92 26.13 -6.60
C GLU A 31 -18.90 25.84 -5.47
N ALA A 32 -17.95 24.92 -5.69
CA ALA A 32 -16.88 24.64 -4.74
C ALA A 32 -15.89 25.82 -4.60
N LEU A 33 -15.57 26.48 -5.71
CA LEU A 33 -14.77 27.71 -5.76
C LEU A 33 -15.47 28.86 -5.04
N ALA A 34 -16.78 29.05 -5.25
CA ALA A 34 -17.55 30.10 -4.59
C ALA A 34 -17.63 29.89 -3.06
N ALA A 35 -17.76 28.64 -2.60
CA ALA A 35 -17.78 28.32 -1.18
C ALA A 35 -16.41 28.49 -0.49
N GLN A 36 -15.29 28.27 -1.19
CA GLN A 36 -13.93 28.50 -0.66
C GLN A 36 -13.48 29.97 -0.80
N ALA A 37 -13.97 30.69 -1.82
CA ALA A 37 -13.71 32.12 -2.00
C ALA A 37 -14.22 32.98 -0.82
N ALA A 38 -15.27 32.52 -0.11
CA ALA A 38 -15.82 33.20 1.07
C ALA A 38 -14.89 33.19 2.31
N GLU A 39 -13.81 32.39 2.30
CA GLU A 39 -12.85 32.25 3.41
C GLU A 39 -11.44 32.79 3.05
N LEU A 40 -11.30 33.51 1.94
CA LEU A 40 -10.02 34.09 1.55
C LEU A 40 -9.52 35.15 2.55
N ASP A 41 -8.21 35.38 2.51
CA ASP A 41 -7.59 36.45 3.28
C ASP A 41 -7.95 37.80 2.69
N VAL A 42 -7.78 38.85 3.50
CA VAL A 42 -7.99 40.22 3.05
C VAL A 42 -7.11 40.55 1.83
N ALA A 43 -7.74 41.04 0.77
CA ALA A 43 -7.04 41.49 -0.44
C ALA A 43 -6.09 42.66 -0.12
N PRO A 44 -4.87 42.67 -0.70
CA PRO A 44 -4.41 41.81 -1.79
C PRO A 44 -3.78 40.48 -1.36
N PHE A 45 -3.72 40.15 -0.06
CA PHE A 45 -3.01 38.97 0.44
C PHE A 45 -3.88 37.70 0.45
N THR A 46 -4.75 37.50 -0.55
CA THR A 46 -5.79 36.45 -0.52
C THR A 46 -5.23 35.02 -0.36
N LEU A 47 -4.03 34.77 -0.89
CA LEU A 47 -3.30 33.49 -0.78
C LEU A 47 -2.49 33.33 0.52
N GLY A 48 -2.59 34.30 1.44
CA GLY A 48 -1.92 34.30 2.72
C GLY A 48 -0.42 34.60 2.64
N VAL A 49 0.32 34.04 3.60
CA VAL A 49 1.76 34.23 3.77
C VAL A 49 2.41 32.87 4.00
N ALA A 50 3.68 32.74 3.66
CA ALA A 50 4.47 31.55 3.94
C ALA A 50 5.89 31.91 4.34
N SER A 51 6.57 30.98 5.01
CA SER A 51 8.00 31.06 5.24
C SER A 51 8.66 29.72 4.89
N GLY A 52 9.95 29.73 4.60
CA GLY A 52 10.59 28.51 4.12
C GLY A 52 12.10 28.59 3.99
N ASP A 53 12.66 27.43 3.67
CA ASP A 53 14.09 27.17 3.58
C ASP A 53 14.91 27.85 4.69
N PRO A 54 14.55 27.64 5.98
CA PRO A 54 15.27 28.26 7.07
C PRO A 54 16.70 27.72 7.14
N ASP A 55 17.63 28.59 7.52
CA ASP A 55 18.92 28.18 8.07
C ASP A 55 19.05 28.74 9.49
N HIS A 56 20.26 28.71 10.04
CA HIS A 56 20.50 29.16 11.41
C HIS A 56 20.55 30.67 11.60
N GLU A 57 20.61 31.47 10.54
CA GLU A 57 20.68 32.94 10.62
C GLU A 57 19.66 33.64 9.72
N SER A 58 18.91 32.89 8.91
CA SER A 58 17.99 33.44 7.94
C SER A 58 16.81 32.56 7.62
N VAL A 59 15.77 33.18 7.07
CA VAL A 59 14.59 32.49 6.55
C VAL A 59 14.01 33.24 5.36
N VAL A 60 13.36 32.54 4.44
CA VAL A 60 12.59 33.15 3.35
C VAL A 60 11.20 33.51 3.87
N LEU A 61 10.74 34.72 3.60
CA LEU A 61 9.36 35.13 3.75
C LEU A 61 8.71 35.30 2.38
N TRP A 62 7.47 34.86 2.27
CA TRP A 62 6.73 34.84 1.01
C TRP A 62 5.30 35.36 1.16
N THR A 63 4.83 36.07 0.14
CA THR A 63 3.41 36.33 -0.13
C THR A 63 3.21 36.67 -1.61
N ARG A 64 1.96 36.72 -2.07
CA ARG A 64 1.58 37.20 -3.40
C ARG A 64 0.49 38.26 -3.25
N LEU A 65 0.63 39.38 -3.96
CA LEU A 65 -0.46 40.34 -4.11
C LEU A 65 -1.38 39.86 -5.23
N VAL A 66 -2.61 39.49 -4.89
CA VAL A 66 -3.56 38.90 -5.83
C VAL A 66 -4.99 39.08 -5.29
N PRO A 67 -5.66 40.21 -5.60
CA PRO A 67 -7.04 40.45 -5.20
C PRO A 67 -8.03 39.41 -5.76
N ASP A 68 -7.80 38.92 -6.98
CA ASP A 68 -8.62 37.90 -7.64
C ASP A 68 -7.76 36.67 -8.00
N PRO A 69 -7.66 35.66 -7.11
CA PRO A 69 -6.76 34.52 -7.31
C PRO A 69 -7.13 33.59 -8.46
N LEU A 70 -8.33 33.72 -9.03
CA LEU A 70 -8.77 32.86 -10.13
C LEU A 70 -8.67 33.54 -11.50
N ASP A 71 -8.39 34.85 -11.54
CA ASP A 71 -7.91 35.51 -12.75
C ASP A 71 -6.49 35.00 -13.09
N ALA A 72 -6.43 34.16 -14.10
CA ALA A 72 -5.20 33.48 -14.54
C ALA A 72 -4.14 34.43 -15.10
N GLU A 73 -4.55 35.60 -15.61
CA GLU A 73 -3.65 36.50 -16.33
C GLU A 73 -2.98 37.49 -15.38
N THR A 74 -3.77 38.22 -14.59
CA THR A 74 -3.24 39.32 -13.77
C THR A 74 -3.43 39.11 -12.28
N GLY A 75 -4.31 38.19 -11.87
CA GLY A 75 -4.72 38.06 -10.48
C GLY A 75 -5.46 39.29 -9.93
N GLY A 76 -6.01 40.14 -10.81
CA GLY A 76 -6.58 41.44 -10.47
C GLY A 76 -5.57 42.54 -10.11
N MET A 77 -4.28 42.36 -10.42
CA MET A 77 -3.23 43.37 -10.15
C MET A 77 -2.95 44.26 -11.38
N PRO A 78 -2.55 45.53 -11.17
CA PRO A 78 -2.13 46.40 -12.27
C PRO A 78 -0.80 45.94 -12.88
N ALA A 79 -0.57 46.28 -14.16
CA ALA A 79 0.67 45.98 -14.87
C ALA A 79 1.84 46.95 -14.49
N GLU A 80 2.00 47.22 -13.20
CA GLU A 80 3.07 48.05 -12.65
C GLU A 80 3.65 47.46 -11.34
N PRO A 81 4.89 47.80 -10.98
CA PRO A 81 5.46 47.43 -9.68
C PRO A 81 4.65 47.97 -8.50
N VAL A 82 4.45 47.14 -7.47
CA VAL A 82 3.75 47.54 -6.24
C VAL A 82 4.64 47.35 -5.02
N ASP A 83 4.84 48.42 -4.25
CA ASP A 83 5.66 48.37 -3.03
C ASP A 83 4.99 47.56 -1.91
N VAL A 84 5.77 46.64 -1.33
CA VAL A 84 5.36 45.81 -0.21
C VAL A 84 6.36 45.98 0.92
N ARG A 85 5.87 46.43 2.08
CA ARG A 85 6.69 46.46 3.31
C ARG A 85 6.57 45.14 4.04
N TRP A 86 7.65 44.72 4.68
CA TRP A 86 7.70 43.51 5.50
C TRP A 86 8.33 43.81 6.85
N GLU A 87 7.91 43.08 7.88
CA GLU A 87 8.41 43.20 9.25
C GLU A 87 8.63 41.80 9.84
N VAL A 88 9.69 41.65 10.64
CA VAL A 88 9.94 40.48 11.50
C VAL A 88 10.09 40.93 12.93
N ALA A 89 9.39 40.26 13.85
CA ALA A 89 9.32 40.60 15.26
C ALA A 89 9.58 39.40 16.17
N ARG A 90 9.94 39.69 17.43
CA ARG A 90 10.10 38.69 18.51
C ARG A 90 8.80 38.37 19.23
N ASP A 91 7.70 39.02 18.87
CA ASP A 91 6.39 38.80 19.45
C ASP A 91 5.29 39.01 18.41
N GLU A 92 4.21 38.25 18.55
CA GLU A 92 3.05 38.24 17.64
C GLU A 92 2.38 39.61 17.48
N GLY A 93 2.42 40.45 18.50
CA GLY A 93 1.86 41.80 18.47
C GLY A 93 2.72 42.83 17.73
N PHE A 94 3.90 42.44 17.20
CA PHE A 94 4.86 43.33 16.54
C PHE A 94 5.29 44.53 17.40
N ARG A 95 5.39 44.35 18.73
CA ARG A 95 5.92 45.40 19.62
C ARG A 95 7.45 45.44 19.60
N LYS A 96 8.10 44.33 19.24
CA LYS A 96 9.55 44.16 19.14
C LYS A 96 9.96 43.77 17.73
N VAL A 97 9.78 44.68 16.77
CA VAL A 97 10.28 44.52 15.40
C VAL A 97 11.81 44.55 15.42
N ILE A 98 12.45 43.55 14.82
CA ILE A 98 13.91 43.38 14.79
C ILE A 98 14.50 43.50 13.38
N ARG A 99 13.68 43.31 12.36
CA ARG A 99 14.01 43.52 10.95
C ARG A 99 12.76 44.05 10.24
N SER A 100 12.97 44.89 9.25
CA SER A 100 11.92 45.40 8.38
C SER A 100 12.53 45.92 7.09
N GLY A 101 11.75 45.94 6.03
CA GLY A 101 12.18 46.49 4.75
C GLY A 101 11.01 46.73 3.80
N ALA A 102 11.35 47.07 2.57
CA ALA A 102 10.40 47.18 1.47
C ALA A 102 10.99 46.50 0.23
N VAL A 103 10.12 45.90 -0.58
CA VAL A 103 10.44 45.28 -1.86
C VAL A 103 9.33 45.61 -2.84
N SER A 104 9.65 45.77 -4.12
CA SER A 104 8.65 46.00 -5.16
C SER A 104 8.22 44.64 -5.74
N ALA A 105 6.94 44.31 -5.62
CA ALA A 105 6.31 43.16 -6.24
C ALA A 105 6.08 43.47 -7.73
N LEU A 106 6.68 42.68 -8.63
CA LEU A 106 6.74 42.97 -10.06
C LEU A 106 5.66 42.19 -10.86
N PRO A 107 5.04 42.79 -11.89
CA PRO A 107 4.07 42.11 -12.75
C PRO A 107 4.61 40.84 -13.42
N GLU A 108 5.85 40.89 -13.92
CA GLU A 108 6.50 39.75 -14.57
C GLU A 108 6.68 38.54 -13.64
N ALA A 109 6.68 38.76 -12.33
CA ALA A 109 6.75 37.73 -11.29
C ALA A 109 5.39 37.52 -10.59
N ALA A 110 4.27 37.83 -11.26
CA ALA A 110 2.91 37.70 -10.74
C ALA A 110 2.66 38.41 -9.40
N HIS A 111 3.36 39.52 -9.18
CA HIS A 111 3.37 40.30 -7.92
C HIS A 111 3.65 39.45 -6.68
N THR A 112 4.51 38.45 -6.84
CA THR A 112 5.03 37.64 -5.73
C THR A 112 6.17 38.36 -5.04
N VAL A 113 6.34 38.06 -3.76
CA VAL A 113 7.34 38.64 -2.89
C VAL A 113 8.14 37.52 -2.26
N HIS A 114 9.46 37.57 -2.43
CA HIS A 114 10.42 36.70 -1.75
C HIS A 114 11.42 37.57 -1.01
N VAL A 115 11.52 37.41 0.30
CA VAL A 115 12.47 38.15 1.14
C VAL A 115 13.32 37.16 1.91
N VAL A 116 14.63 37.17 1.68
CA VAL A 116 15.59 36.49 2.57
C VAL A 116 15.88 37.43 3.73
N VAL A 117 15.37 37.11 4.92
CA VAL A 117 15.65 37.90 6.13
C VAL A 117 16.84 37.28 6.84
N ASP A 118 17.95 37.99 6.90
CA ASP A 118 19.22 37.54 7.47
C ASP A 118 19.55 38.19 8.83
N GLY A 119 20.66 37.74 9.41
CA GLY A 119 21.17 38.21 10.71
C GLY A 119 20.20 37.95 11.87
N LEU A 120 19.39 36.90 11.75
CA LEU A 120 18.53 36.40 12.81
C LEU A 120 19.34 35.55 13.79
N ALA A 121 18.86 35.43 15.02
CA ALA A 121 19.50 34.55 15.99
C ALA A 121 19.14 33.09 15.69
N PRO A 122 20.06 32.14 15.88
CA PRO A 122 19.78 30.72 15.68
C PRO A 122 18.78 30.19 16.69
N ASP A 123 18.12 29.11 16.31
CA ASP A 123 17.19 28.34 17.13
C ASP A 123 16.10 29.21 17.77
N ARG A 124 15.43 30.02 16.95
CA ARG A 124 14.52 31.06 17.45
C ARG A 124 13.24 31.17 16.63
N TRP A 125 12.12 31.24 17.35
CA TRP A 125 10.83 31.60 16.79
C TRP A 125 10.69 33.11 16.58
N TYR A 126 10.11 33.48 15.44
CA TYR A 126 9.79 34.85 15.03
C TYR A 126 8.39 34.93 14.44
N TRP A 127 7.86 36.16 14.38
CA TRP A 127 6.61 36.50 13.72
C TRP A 127 6.88 37.47 12.58
N TYR A 128 6.14 37.35 11.48
CA TYR A 128 6.33 38.19 10.30
C TYR A 128 5.00 38.58 9.66
N ARG A 129 4.98 39.72 8.96
CA ARG A 129 3.81 40.21 8.22
C ARG A 129 4.23 41.12 7.06
N PHE A 130 3.31 41.31 6.13
CA PHE A 130 3.43 42.20 4.98
C PHE A 130 2.40 43.33 5.02
N ARG A 131 2.70 44.44 4.36
CA ARG A 131 1.82 45.60 4.24
C ARG A 131 1.89 46.18 2.81
N SER A 132 0.73 46.41 2.21
CA SER A 132 0.59 47.05 0.89
C SER A 132 -0.74 47.80 0.81
N GLY A 133 -0.76 48.99 0.20
CA GLY A 133 -1.99 49.75 -0.06
C GLY A 133 -2.88 50.06 1.17
N GLY A 134 -2.32 50.06 2.38
CA GLY A 134 -3.06 50.21 3.65
C GLY A 134 -3.51 48.90 4.30
N THR A 135 -3.48 47.79 3.57
CA THR A 135 -3.80 46.45 4.08
C THR A 135 -2.58 45.81 4.76
N VAL A 136 -2.85 45.00 5.79
CA VAL A 136 -1.87 44.14 6.46
C VAL A 136 -2.23 42.68 6.20
N SER A 137 -1.25 41.85 5.85
CA SER A 137 -1.45 40.41 5.70
C SER A 137 -1.84 39.75 7.02
N ARG A 138 -2.28 38.48 6.99
CA ARG A 138 -2.25 37.64 8.19
C ARG A 138 -0.83 37.61 8.78
N THR A 139 -0.74 37.39 10.09
CA THR A 139 0.55 37.20 10.75
C THR A 139 1.03 35.78 10.52
N GLY A 140 2.27 35.62 10.06
CA GLY A 140 2.96 34.34 10.01
C GLY A 140 3.92 34.16 11.19
N ARG A 141 4.25 32.91 11.48
CA ARG A 141 5.26 32.47 12.45
C ARG A 141 6.30 31.63 11.71
N THR A 142 7.55 31.77 12.11
CA THR A 142 8.67 31.07 11.48
C THR A 142 9.79 30.79 12.48
N ARG A 143 10.74 29.90 12.13
CA ARG A 143 11.84 29.49 13.00
C ARG A 143 13.16 29.43 12.22
N THR A 144 14.23 29.97 12.80
CA THR A 144 15.61 29.69 12.38
C THR A 144 16.10 28.38 12.97
N LEU A 145 16.89 27.63 12.22
CA LEU A 145 17.43 26.34 12.65
C LEU A 145 18.54 26.51 13.71
N PRO A 146 18.93 25.45 14.43
CA PRO A 146 20.11 25.49 15.29
C PRO A 146 21.38 25.76 14.50
N ALA A 147 22.30 26.53 15.10
CA ALA A 147 23.60 26.83 14.51
C ALA A 147 24.36 25.55 14.13
N GLN A 148 25.11 25.62 13.03
CA GLN A 148 25.97 24.51 12.60
C GLN A 148 26.89 24.07 13.75
N GLY A 149 27.02 22.76 13.96
CA GLY A 149 27.83 22.22 15.06
C GLY A 149 27.17 22.22 16.44
N ARG A 150 26.02 22.90 16.63
CA ARG A 150 25.26 22.86 17.90
C ARG A 150 24.69 21.46 18.14
N LYS A 151 24.85 20.94 19.36
CA LYS A 151 24.14 19.73 19.80
C LYS A 151 22.69 20.14 20.15
N ALA A 152 21.78 19.88 19.24
CA ALA A 152 20.34 19.98 19.50
C ALA A 152 19.88 18.63 20.07
N ASP A 153 19.05 18.67 21.10
CA ASP A 153 18.60 17.46 21.81
C ASP A 153 17.26 16.93 21.28
N HIS A 154 16.57 17.72 20.46
CA HIS A 154 15.25 17.39 19.92
C HIS A 154 14.99 18.15 18.61
N MET A 155 14.31 17.48 17.68
CA MET A 155 13.76 18.04 16.44
C MET A 155 12.43 17.36 16.17
N ARG A 156 11.40 18.12 15.83
CA ARG A 156 10.09 17.57 15.46
C ARG A 156 9.57 18.24 14.19
N PHE A 157 9.25 17.45 13.17
CA PHE A 157 8.81 17.99 11.87
C PHE A 157 7.75 17.09 11.22
N ALA A 158 7.00 17.64 10.27
CA ALA A 158 6.05 16.88 9.48
C ALA A 158 6.57 16.62 8.06
N VAL A 159 6.12 15.52 7.44
CA VAL A 159 6.36 15.19 6.03
C VAL A 159 5.02 15.08 5.31
N ALA A 160 4.88 15.78 4.19
CA ALA A 160 3.67 15.80 3.36
C ALA A 160 4.01 15.68 1.87
N SER A 161 3.05 15.17 1.09
CA SER A 161 3.08 15.14 -0.37
C SER A 161 1.65 14.96 -0.91
N CYS A 162 1.49 15.06 -2.23
CA CYS A 162 0.31 14.56 -2.96
C CYS A 162 -1.01 15.11 -2.41
N GLN A 163 -1.21 16.41 -2.63
CA GLN A 163 -2.36 17.15 -2.11
C GLN A 163 -3.38 17.49 -3.19
N SER A 164 -3.78 16.53 -4.05
CA SER A 164 -4.74 16.81 -5.12
C SER A 164 -5.96 17.59 -4.63
N TRP A 165 -6.24 18.73 -5.27
CA TRP A 165 -7.33 19.63 -4.86
C TRP A 165 -8.71 18.98 -4.99
N THR A 166 -8.89 18.06 -5.95
CA THR A 166 -10.14 17.30 -6.09
C THR A 166 -10.36 16.32 -4.95
N GLY A 167 -9.30 15.93 -4.24
CA GLY A 167 -9.34 15.00 -3.12
C GLY A 167 -9.88 15.59 -1.81
N GLY A 168 -10.01 16.91 -1.66
CA GLY A 168 -10.69 17.51 -0.51
C GLY A 168 -10.20 18.84 0.03
N ARG A 169 -10.72 19.23 1.21
CA ARG A 169 -10.44 20.50 1.89
C ARG A 169 -9.15 20.52 2.73
N TYR A 170 -8.39 19.43 2.73
CA TYR A 170 -7.13 19.25 3.47
C TYR A 170 -7.22 19.26 5.00
N ALA A 171 -8.14 18.47 5.58
CA ALA A 171 -8.20 18.26 7.03
C ALA A 171 -6.85 17.83 7.65
N ALA A 172 -5.98 17.17 6.88
CA ALA A 172 -4.62 16.84 7.31
C ALA A 172 -3.79 18.09 7.65
N TYR A 173 -3.90 19.19 6.88
CA TYR A 173 -3.22 20.45 7.20
C TYR A 173 -3.82 21.17 8.40
N ARG A 174 -5.15 21.05 8.61
CA ARG A 174 -5.81 21.55 9.81
C ARG A 174 -5.22 20.90 11.06
N ASP A 175 -5.16 19.56 11.07
CA ASP A 175 -4.53 18.80 12.14
C ASP A 175 -3.03 19.13 12.30
N MET A 176 -2.29 19.24 11.19
CA MET A 176 -0.87 19.59 11.20
C MET A 176 -0.61 20.96 11.83
N ALA A 177 -1.48 21.95 11.58
CA ALA A 177 -1.38 23.29 12.16
C ALA A 177 -1.51 23.33 13.69
N GLU A 178 -2.16 22.31 14.28
CA GLU A 178 -2.32 22.15 15.73
C GLU A 178 -1.13 21.45 16.39
N GLN A 179 -0.22 20.86 15.60
CA GLN A 179 0.96 20.17 16.10
C GLN A 179 2.08 21.14 16.54
N ASP A 180 2.96 20.67 17.42
CA ASP A 180 4.20 21.37 17.77
C ASP A 180 5.34 20.90 16.85
N LEU A 181 5.56 21.63 15.75
CA LEU A 181 6.55 21.30 14.72
C LEU A 181 7.57 22.45 14.56
N ASP A 182 8.81 22.09 14.28
CA ASP A 182 9.90 23.00 13.92
C ASP A 182 9.81 23.46 12.47
N PHE A 183 9.42 22.56 11.56
CA PHE A 183 9.24 22.81 10.13
C PHE A 183 8.35 21.73 9.49
N VAL A 184 7.96 21.98 8.23
CA VAL A 184 7.27 21.00 7.37
C VAL A 184 8.16 20.70 6.16
N LEU A 185 8.31 19.43 5.82
CA LEU A 185 8.98 18.95 4.61
C LEU A 185 7.91 18.52 3.60
N HIS A 186 7.87 19.16 2.43
CA HIS A 186 6.96 18.78 1.35
C HIS A 186 7.75 18.09 0.22
N LEU A 187 7.37 16.84 -0.10
CA LEU A 187 8.17 15.97 -0.97
C LEU A 187 7.75 15.95 -2.44
N GLY A 188 6.66 16.63 -2.80
CA GLY A 188 6.21 16.76 -4.19
C GLY A 188 4.70 16.70 -4.31
N ASP A 189 4.19 16.93 -5.53
CA ASP A 189 2.77 16.98 -5.84
C ASP A 189 1.99 17.99 -4.99
N TYR A 190 2.59 19.17 -4.83
CA TYR A 190 1.97 20.33 -4.22
C TYR A 190 0.78 20.80 -5.06
N ILE A 191 0.89 20.70 -6.38
CA ILE A 191 -0.23 20.84 -7.32
C ILE A 191 -0.34 19.59 -8.19
N TYR A 192 -1.49 19.45 -8.85
CA TYR A 192 -1.69 18.55 -9.99
C TYR A 192 -2.04 19.38 -11.22
N GLU A 193 -1.39 19.08 -12.33
CA GLU A 193 -1.52 19.78 -13.59
C GLU A 193 -2.85 19.49 -14.29
N THR A 194 -3.20 20.36 -15.24
CA THR A 194 -4.23 20.10 -16.24
C THR A 194 -3.58 19.81 -17.59
N SER A 195 -4.38 19.58 -18.63
CA SER A 195 -3.86 19.49 -20.00
C SER A 195 -3.13 20.78 -20.41
N GLY A 196 -3.58 21.94 -19.91
CA GLY A 196 -2.91 23.23 -20.13
C GLY A 196 -1.55 23.31 -19.44
N GLY A 197 -0.55 23.87 -20.13
CA GLY A 197 0.82 23.99 -19.63
C GLY A 197 1.39 25.41 -19.70
N SER A 198 0.53 26.43 -19.80
CA SER A 198 0.97 27.83 -19.85
C SER A 198 1.38 28.31 -18.47
N LEU A 199 2.24 29.32 -18.42
CA LEU A 199 2.59 29.97 -17.16
C LEU A 199 1.34 30.52 -16.44
N ALA A 200 0.39 31.10 -17.17
CA ALA A 200 -0.87 31.56 -16.61
C ALA A 200 -1.68 30.42 -15.97
N GLU A 201 -1.74 29.24 -16.61
CA GLU A 201 -2.45 28.08 -16.06
C GLU A 201 -1.76 27.56 -14.79
N PHE A 202 -0.43 27.40 -14.78
CA PHE A 202 0.27 26.98 -13.56
C PHE A 202 0.12 27.99 -12.42
N ARG A 203 0.16 29.31 -12.71
CA ARG A 203 -0.12 30.36 -11.71
C ARG A 203 -1.53 30.24 -11.15
N ARG A 204 -2.53 29.97 -12.01
CA ARG A 204 -3.92 29.72 -11.60
C ARG A 204 -4.04 28.47 -10.72
N LEU A 205 -3.36 27.38 -11.06
CA LEU A 205 -3.36 26.14 -10.27
C LEU A 205 -2.75 26.34 -8.89
N HIS A 206 -1.59 27.00 -8.78
CA HIS A 206 -1.02 27.31 -7.47
C HIS A 206 -1.95 28.20 -6.62
N ALA A 207 -2.61 29.18 -7.24
CA ALA A 207 -3.59 30.01 -6.56
C ALA A 207 -4.81 29.19 -6.10
N LEU A 208 -5.32 28.29 -6.96
CA LEU A 208 -6.42 27.37 -6.66
C LEU A 208 -6.12 26.52 -5.42
N TYR A 209 -4.95 25.88 -5.34
CA TYR A 209 -4.59 25.04 -4.21
C TYR A 209 -4.50 25.85 -2.92
N LYS A 210 -3.97 27.09 -3.00
CA LYS A 210 -3.90 28.03 -1.87
C LYS A 210 -5.24 28.68 -1.51
N THR A 211 -6.36 28.38 -2.19
CA THR A 211 -7.68 28.79 -1.69
C THR A 211 -8.06 28.07 -0.40
N SER A 212 -7.50 26.87 -0.15
CA SER A 212 -7.72 26.13 1.11
C SER A 212 -7.30 26.99 2.31
N PRO A 213 -8.19 27.20 3.30
CA PRO A 213 -7.84 27.89 4.54
C PRO A 213 -6.80 27.10 5.34
N ASP A 214 -6.92 25.77 5.38
CA ASP A 214 -6.07 24.87 6.17
C ASP A 214 -4.62 24.91 5.68
N LEU A 215 -4.42 24.88 4.35
CA LEU A 215 -3.10 25.03 3.75
C LEU A 215 -2.47 26.39 4.08
N ARG A 216 -3.25 27.49 3.97
CA ARG A 216 -2.74 28.82 4.31
C ARG A 216 -2.43 28.97 5.79
N VAL A 217 -3.17 28.31 6.68
CA VAL A 217 -2.89 28.29 8.12
C VAL A 217 -1.59 27.53 8.38
N ALA A 218 -1.39 26.37 7.78
CA ALA A 218 -0.15 25.60 7.91
C ALA A 218 1.07 26.41 7.43
N HIS A 219 1.00 27.03 6.25
CA HIS A 219 2.06 27.91 5.71
C HIS A 219 2.36 29.13 6.60
N ALA A 220 1.32 29.71 7.21
CA ALA A 220 1.50 30.80 8.15
C ALA A 220 2.09 30.32 9.49
N ARG A 221 2.01 29.04 9.83
CA ARG A 221 2.42 28.52 11.15
C ARG A 221 3.87 28.04 11.19
N PHE A 222 4.36 27.44 10.10
CA PHE A 222 5.66 26.77 10.06
C PHE A 222 6.50 27.22 8.86
N PRO A 223 7.85 27.16 8.96
CA PRO A 223 8.69 27.19 7.78
C PRO A 223 8.58 25.88 7.00
N PHE A 224 8.45 25.97 5.67
CA PHE A 224 8.41 24.83 4.75
C PHE A 224 9.76 24.62 4.06
N ILE A 225 10.21 23.38 3.98
CA ILE A 225 11.31 22.93 3.12
C ILE A 225 10.65 22.13 2.00
N LEU A 226 10.80 22.60 0.76
CA LEU A 226 10.06 22.04 -0.38
C LEU A 226 10.99 21.41 -1.42
N THR A 227 10.52 20.32 -2.02
CA THR A 227 10.97 19.83 -3.32
C THR A 227 9.73 19.48 -4.16
N TRP A 228 9.89 19.37 -5.47
CA TRP A 228 8.82 18.96 -6.39
C TRP A 228 8.87 17.47 -6.64
N ASP A 229 7.81 16.96 -7.26
CA ASP A 229 7.80 15.70 -8.00
C ASP A 229 7.35 15.93 -9.46
N ASP A 230 6.56 15.05 -10.04
CA ASP A 230 6.15 15.10 -11.45
C ASP A 230 5.02 16.09 -11.71
N HIS A 231 3.99 16.09 -10.86
CA HIS A 231 2.74 16.84 -11.07
C HIS A 231 2.87 18.37 -10.97
N GLU A 232 4.01 18.87 -10.48
CA GLU A 232 4.40 20.28 -10.67
C GLU A 232 4.55 20.70 -12.14
N VAL A 233 4.69 19.72 -13.04
CA VAL A 233 4.85 19.93 -14.47
C VAL A 233 3.89 19.05 -15.26
N GLN A 234 4.03 17.74 -15.12
CA GLN A 234 3.32 16.74 -15.90
C GLN A 234 3.55 15.34 -15.33
N ASN A 235 2.48 14.59 -15.11
CA ASN A 235 2.52 13.21 -14.64
C ASN A 235 3.60 12.37 -15.36
N ASN A 236 4.44 11.72 -14.56
CA ASN A 236 5.56 10.85 -14.92
C ASN A 236 6.64 11.47 -15.82
N TYR A 237 6.85 12.79 -15.85
CA TYR A 237 7.95 13.34 -16.64
C TYR A 237 9.34 12.86 -16.16
N ALA A 238 10.29 12.79 -17.09
CA ALA A 238 11.63 12.27 -16.83
C ALA A 238 12.70 13.11 -17.54
N GLY A 239 13.38 13.97 -16.79
CA GLY A 239 14.38 14.86 -17.38
C GLY A 239 13.74 15.80 -18.41
N ASP A 240 14.19 15.71 -19.66
CA ASP A 240 13.65 16.44 -20.82
C ASP A 240 12.59 15.65 -21.61
N VAL A 241 12.21 14.47 -21.13
CA VAL A 241 11.17 13.62 -21.72
C VAL A 241 9.82 13.93 -21.07
N GLN A 242 8.82 14.20 -21.93
CA GLN A 242 7.44 14.38 -21.50
C GLN A 242 6.84 13.06 -20.98
N GLY A 243 6.02 13.14 -19.94
CA GLY A 243 5.26 12.00 -19.45
C GLY A 243 3.90 11.88 -20.16
N ALA A 244 2.81 12.13 -19.43
CA ALA A 244 1.44 12.07 -19.94
C ALA A 244 1.17 13.07 -21.10
N ALA A 245 -0.02 13.00 -21.72
CA ALA A 245 -0.39 13.93 -22.79
C ALA A 245 -0.56 15.38 -22.27
N GLY A 246 -0.08 16.36 -23.04
CA GLY A 246 -0.25 17.79 -22.76
C GLY A 246 -1.08 18.51 -23.83
N ASP A 247 -0.99 19.84 -23.85
CA ASP A 247 -1.66 20.72 -24.83
C ASP A 247 -0.88 20.90 -26.16
N GLY A 248 0.11 20.06 -26.41
CA GLY A 248 0.92 20.07 -27.63
C GLY A 248 2.05 21.10 -27.66
N ARG A 249 2.27 21.88 -26.58
CA ARG A 249 3.45 22.75 -26.47
C ARG A 249 4.74 21.94 -26.33
N PRO A 250 5.92 22.50 -26.69
CA PRO A 250 7.19 21.88 -26.40
C PRO A 250 7.35 21.59 -24.89
N PHE A 251 7.75 20.36 -24.54
CA PHE A 251 7.80 19.94 -23.14
C PHE A 251 8.71 20.81 -22.26
N LEU A 252 9.90 21.19 -22.75
CA LEU A 252 10.79 22.07 -22.00
C LEU A 252 10.19 23.48 -21.78
N GLU A 253 9.33 23.96 -22.68
CA GLU A 253 8.57 25.19 -22.42
C GLU A 253 7.54 24.97 -21.29
N ARG A 254 6.84 23.83 -21.29
CA ARG A 254 5.94 23.45 -20.19
C ARG A 254 6.68 23.36 -18.85
N ARG A 255 7.84 22.70 -18.82
CA ARG A 255 8.68 22.55 -17.63
C ARG A 255 9.14 23.90 -17.11
N ALA A 256 9.58 24.79 -18.01
CA ALA A 256 9.94 26.16 -17.65
C ALA A 256 8.77 26.93 -17.01
N ASN A 257 7.57 26.79 -17.55
CA ASN A 257 6.36 27.42 -17.01
C ASN A 257 5.99 26.87 -15.62
N GLY A 258 6.02 25.54 -15.45
CA GLY A 258 5.76 24.87 -14.17
C GLY A 258 6.77 25.31 -13.10
N TYR A 259 8.06 25.25 -13.41
CA TYR A 259 9.12 25.66 -12.48
C TYR A 259 9.05 27.15 -12.12
N GLN A 260 8.76 28.02 -13.09
CA GLN A 260 8.58 29.46 -12.83
C GLN A 260 7.41 29.70 -11.87
N ALA A 261 6.25 29.07 -12.12
CA ALA A 261 5.09 29.19 -11.25
C ALA A 261 5.34 28.60 -9.85
N TYR A 262 6.07 27.48 -9.77
CA TYR A 262 6.45 26.85 -8.50
C TYR A 262 7.28 27.79 -7.64
N TYR A 263 8.35 28.37 -8.19
CA TYR A 263 9.18 29.36 -7.50
C TYR A 263 8.35 30.58 -7.07
N GLU A 264 7.51 31.10 -7.96
CA GLU A 264 6.64 32.25 -7.70
C GLU A 264 5.71 32.02 -6.50
N HIS A 265 5.21 30.80 -6.29
CA HIS A 265 4.15 30.53 -5.32
C HIS A 265 4.62 29.93 -3.99
N LEU A 266 5.92 29.69 -3.83
CA LEU A 266 6.46 28.96 -2.68
C LEU A 266 7.67 29.70 -2.06
N PRO A 267 7.89 29.54 -0.73
CA PRO A 267 8.91 30.30 0.00
C PRO A 267 10.32 29.73 -0.23
N MET A 268 10.85 29.91 -1.43
CA MET A 268 12.14 29.37 -1.88
C MET A 268 13.24 30.43 -1.88
N ARG A 269 14.50 30.00 -1.76
CA ARG A 269 15.65 30.91 -1.85
C ARG A 269 15.94 31.28 -3.30
N PRO A 270 16.57 32.44 -3.55
CA PRO A 270 16.95 32.86 -4.90
C PRO A 270 17.81 31.84 -5.69
N ALA A 271 18.55 30.97 -4.99
CA ALA A 271 19.34 29.92 -5.62
C ALA A 271 18.48 28.87 -6.37
N GLN A 272 17.21 28.70 -5.98
CA GLN A 272 16.26 27.81 -6.63
C GLN A 272 15.45 28.51 -7.74
N LYS A 273 15.69 29.81 -7.98
CA LYS A 273 15.00 30.53 -9.06
C LYS A 273 15.34 29.88 -10.41
N PRO A 274 14.33 29.45 -11.19
CA PRO A 274 14.58 28.78 -12.45
C PRO A 274 15.19 29.70 -13.50
N LYS A 275 15.91 29.10 -14.44
CA LYS A 275 16.41 29.72 -15.67
C LYS A 275 15.85 28.92 -16.84
N GLY A 276 14.69 29.35 -17.33
CA GLY A 276 13.95 28.56 -18.30
C GLY A 276 13.56 27.20 -17.68
N PRO A 277 13.88 26.07 -18.31
CA PRO A 277 13.48 24.76 -17.83
C PRO A 277 14.37 24.19 -16.72
N ASP A 278 15.39 24.91 -16.24
CA ASP A 278 16.36 24.39 -15.26
C ASP A 278 16.28 25.13 -13.93
N ALA A 279 16.26 24.41 -12.82
CA ALA A 279 16.48 24.97 -11.49
C ALA A 279 17.38 24.08 -10.62
N LEU A 280 17.98 24.67 -9.58
CA LEU A 280 18.74 23.93 -8.58
C LEU A 280 17.84 23.65 -7.37
N MET A 281 17.10 22.55 -7.41
CA MET A 281 16.17 22.19 -6.35
C MET A 281 16.85 21.42 -5.20
N TYR A 282 17.70 20.44 -5.54
CA TYR A 282 18.39 19.64 -4.53
C TYR A 282 19.35 20.50 -3.70
N ARG A 283 19.36 20.27 -2.38
CA ARG A 283 20.15 21.06 -1.43
C ARG A 283 20.27 20.38 -0.08
N LYS A 284 21.19 20.89 0.73
CA LYS A 284 21.44 20.42 2.09
C LYS A 284 20.76 21.31 3.12
N VAL A 285 20.13 20.69 4.12
CA VAL A 285 19.61 21.38 5.32
C VAL A 285 20.21 20.74 6.57
N GLN A 286 20.66 21.55 7.52
CA GLN A 286 21.30 21.06 8.76
C GLN A 286 20.54 21.54 9.99
N PHE A 287 20.22 20.60 10.88
CA PHE A 287 19.64 20.87 12.19
C PHE A 287 20.71 20.67 13.28
N GLY A 288 21.61 21.64 13.39
CA GLY A 288 22.80 21.54 14.24
C GLY A 288 23.64 20.29 13.90
N ARG A 289 23.93 19.45 14.91
CA ARG A 289 24.55 18.12 14.77
C ARG A 289 23.56 16.97 14.91
N LEU A 290 22.27 17.27 15.07
CA LEU A 290 21.27 16.23 15.27
C LEU A 290 20.96 15.55 13.94
N ALA A 291 20.60 16.33 12.91
CA ALA A 291 20.24 15.80 11.61
C ALA A 291 20.83 16.62 10.46
N GLU A 292 21.20 15.92 9.39
CA GLU A 292 21.55 16.51 8.09
C GLU A 292 20.63 15.91 7.03
N PHE A 293 19.94 16.76 6.27
CA PHE A 293 19.02 16.39 5.22
C PHE A 293 19.68 16.65 3.86
N SER A 294 19.78 15.62 3.04
CA SER A 294 19.97 15.75 1.60
C SER A 294 18.60 15.74 0.94
N VAL A 295 18.08 16.94 0.63
CA VAL A 295 16.82 17.11 -0.10
C VAL A 295 17.11 16.93 -1.59
N LEU A 296 16.49 15.92 -2.20
CA LEU A 296 16.75 15.50 -3.57
C LEU A 296 15.75 16.09 -4.58
N ASP A 297 16.18 16.07 -5.84
CA ASP A 297 15.36 16.19 -7.03
C ASP A 297 15.50 14.89 -7.83
N THR A 298 14.41 14.13 -7.95
CA THR A 298 14.39 12.86 -8.70
C THR A 298 13.57 12.96 -9.98
N ARG A 299 13.43 14.17 -10.55
CA ARG A 299 12.69 14.38 -11.80
C ARG A 299 13.47 15.15 -12.85
N GLN A 300 14.13 16.25 -12.50
CA GLN A 300 14.80 17.11 -13.49
C GLN A 300 15.98 16.42 -14.20
N TYR A 301 16.59 15.41 -13.57
CA TYR A 301 17.85 14.80 -14.01
C TYR A 301 17.76 13.30 -14.31
N ARG A 302 16.59 12.69 -14.11
CA ARG A 302 16.43 11.24 -14.35
C ARG A 302 16.41 10.92 -15.83
N THR A 303 16.87 9.72 -16.18
CA THR A 303 16.58 9.14 -17.50
C THR A 303 15.10 8.79 -17.62
N ASP A 304 14.61 8.58 -18.84
CA ASP A 304 13.26 8.06 -19.10
C ASP A 304 13.00 6.74 -18.38
N GLN A 305 11.76 6.43 -18.03
CA GLN A 305 11.39 5.20 -17.35
C GLN A 305 11.79 3.97 -18.16
N ALA A 306 12.24 2.91 -17.47
CA ALA A 306 12.51 1.64 -18.13
C ALA A 306 11.24 1.04 -18.73
N ASN A 307 11.40 0.24 -19.80
CA ASN A 307 10.34 -0.54 -20.45
C ASN A 307 9.04 0.24 -20.78
N GLY A 308 9.14 1.55 -21.00
CA GLY A 308 8.00 2.42 -21.29
C GLY A 308 7.04 2.58 -20.10
N ASP A 309 7.57 2.62 -18.87
CA ASP A 309 6.86 2.99 -17.63
C ASP A 309 5.79 2.00 -17.13
N GLY A 310 5.20 2.26 -15.96
CA GLY A 310 4.13 1.49 -15.36
C GLY A 310 4.63 0.26 -14.62
N ARG A 311 3.67 -0.61 -14.28
CA ARG A 311 3.94 -1.87 -13.56
C ARG A 311 4.21 -2.99 -14.56
N LYS A 312 5.48 -3.39 -14.68
CA LYS A 312 5.97 -4.32 -15.70
C LYS A 312 7.11 -5.19 -15.15
N PRO A 313 7.45 -6.30 -15.84
CA PRO A 313 8.61 -7.11 -15.47
C PRO A 313 9.89 -6.29 -15.49
N ARG A 314 10.79 -6.55 -14.53
CA ARG A 314 12.16 -6.06 -14.60
C ARG A 314 12.86 -6.64 -15.83
N THR A 315 13.67 -5.81 -16.50
CA THR A 315 14.58 -6.27 -17.56
C THR A 315 15.99 -5.79 -17.24
N PRO A 316 17.07 -6.33 -17.87
CA PRO A 316 18.43 -5.86 -17.61
C PRO A 316 18.64 -4.34 -17.74
N ASP A 317 17.73 -3.65 -18.46
CA ASP A 317 17.69 -2.19 -18.57
C ASP A 317 17.66 -1.50 -17.19
N VAL A 318 16.93 -2.02 -16.18
CA VAL A 318 16.85 -1.35 -14.87
C VAL A 318 18.20 -1.28 -14.11
N TRP A 319 19.19 -2.09 -14.54
CA TRP A 319 20.56 -2.09 -14.03
C TRP A 319 21.59 -1.46 -14.99
N ASP A 320 21.15 -0.84 -16.09
CA ASP A 320 22.06 -0.12 -16.98
C ASP A 320 22.82 0.96 -16.18
N PRO A 321 24.17 0.94 -16.13
CA PRO A 321 24.94 1.93 -15.39
C PRO A 321 24.73 3.37 -15.89
N ALA A 322 24.23 3.58 -17.11
CA ALA A 322 23.88 4.89 -17.64
C ALA A 322 22.53 5.42 -17.14
N ARG A 323 21.64 4.55 -16.63
CA ARG A 323 20.36 4.96 -16.04
C ARG A 323 20.58 5.57 -14.67
N THR A 324 19.85 6.65 -14.41
CA THR A 324 20.00 7.44 -13.20
C THR A 324 18.69 8.08 -12.81
N MET A 325 18.41 8.11 -11.51
CA MET A 325 17.25 8.81 -10.92
C MET A 325 17.58 10.27 -10.59
N THR A 326 18.84 10.56 -10.25
CA THR A 326 19.27 11.88 -9.76
C THR A 326 20.20 12.61 -10.74
N GLY A 327 20.67 11.95 -11.78
CA GLY A 327 21.83 12.40 -12.55
C GLY A 327 23.15 12.21 -11.77
N PRO A 328 24.29 12.10 -12.49
CA PRO A 328 25.59 11.82 -11.87
C PRO A 328 26.09 12.95 -10.96
N GLY A 329 25.74 14.21 -11.24
CA GLY A 329 26.17 15.35 -10.42
C GLY A 329 25.55 15.33 -9.02
N GLN A 330 24.24 15.12 -8.94
CA GLN A 330 23.52 15.05 -7.68
C GLN A 330 23.82 13.75 -6.92
N GLU A 331 24.00 12.62 -7.62
CA GLU A 331 24.42 11.35 -6.99
C GLU A 331 25.76 11.54 -6.25
N ASN A 332 26.78 12.06 -6.95
CA ASN A 332 28.07 12.37 -6.32
C ASN A 332 27.95 13.36 -5.15
N TRP A 333 27.09 14.37 -5.28
CA TRP A 333 26.83 15.31 -4.19
C TRP A 333 26.21 14.62 -2.96
N LEU A 334 25.26 13.70 -3.16
CA LEU A 334 24.64 12.92 -2.09
C LEU A 334 25.67 12.03 -1.39
N LEU A 335 26.45 11.25 -2.14
CA LEU A 335 27.46 10.36 -1.57
C LEU A 335 28.50 11.15 -0.77
N ASN A 336 28.94 12.31 -1.28
CA ASN A 336 29.87 13.19 -0.56
C ASN A 336 29.27 13.75 0.75
N ASN A 337 27.98 14.12 0.76
CA ASN A 337 27.34 14.55 2.01
C ASN A 337 27.31 13.39 3.03
N LEU A 338 26.92 12.18 2.61
CA LEU A 338 26.88 11.01 3.48
C LEU A 338 28.25 10.65 4.06
N ALA A 339 29.32 10.66 3.25
CA ALA A 339 30.69 10.41 3.71
C ALA A 339 31.20 11.47 4.71
N THR A 340 30.88 12.74 4.46
CA THR A 340 31.49 13.84 5.22
C THR A 340 30.68 14.30 6.42
N SER A 341 29.40 13.94 6.48
CA SER A 341 28.48 14.34 7.55
C SER A 341 28.98 13.99 8.94
N LYS A 342 28.72 14.90 9.88
CA LYS A 342 28.98 14.74 11.33
C LYS A 342 27.69 14.78 12.15
N ALA A 343 26.54 14.70 11.47
CA ALA A 343 25.22 14.62 12.10
C ALA A 343 24.98 13.23 12.70
N ARG A 344 24.05 13.15 13.66
CA ARG A 344 23.61 11.86 14.22
C ARG A 344 22.69 11.10 13.28
N TRP A 345 21.80 11.80 12.59
CA TRP A 345 20.87 11.25 11.61
C TRP A 345 21.18 11.83 10.25
N ASN A 346 21.34 10.96 9.25
CA ASN A 346 21.52 11.36 7.85
C ASN A 346 20.24 11.04 7.08
N VAL A 347 19.57 12.07 6.59
CA VAL A 347 18.23 11.94 6.00
C VAL A 347 18.31 12.16 4.50
N ILE A 348 17.83 11.21 3.73
CA ILE A 348 17.62 11.33 2.28
C ILE A 348 16.14 11.66 2.09
N ALA A 349 15.84 12.93 1.80
CA ALA A 349 14.48 13.41 1.60
C ALA A 349 14.19 13.49 0.10
N GLN A 350 13.30 12.65 -0.40
CA GLN A 350 13.06 12.47 -1.83
C GLN A 350 11.60 12.08 -2.12
N GLN A 351 11.27 11.92 -3.39
CA GLN A 351 9.91 11.96 -3.91
C GLN A 351 9.19 10.61 -3.78
N THR A 352 9.86 9.50 -4.10
CA THR A 352 9.21 8.23 -4.45
C THR A 352 9.55 7.09 -3.47
N ILE A 353 9.17 5.83 -3.74
CA ILE A 353 9.55 4.66 -2.93
C ILE A 353 10.91 4.11 -3.39
N MET A 354 11.87 4.03 -2.46
CA MET A 354 13.20 3.48 -2.67
C MET A 354 13.25 1.95 -2.53
N ALA A 355 12.53 1.38 -1.58
CA ALA A 355 12.48 -0.08 -1.41
C ALA A 355 11.98 -0.78 -2.67
N GLN A 356 12.50 -1.98 -2.95
CA GLN A 356 11.95 -2.84 -3.99
C GLN A 356 10.50 -3.21 -3.65
N PHE A 357 9.61 -3.24 -4.63
CA PHE A 357 8.27 -3.77 -4.43
C PHE A 357 7.81 -4.64 -5.60
N ASP A 358 7.71 -5.94 -5.35
CA ASP A 358 7.16 -6.91 -6.29
C ASP A 358 5.63 -6.97 -6.18
N TYR A 359 4.93 -6.66 -7.26
CA TYR A 359 3.48 -6.81 -7.37
C TYR A 359 3.07 -8.24 -7.75
N ASP A 360 4.00 -9.06 -8.21
CA ASP A 360 3.76 -10.45 -8.56
C ASP A 360 4.24 -11.40 -7.45
N LEU A 361 3.52 -12.50 -7.26
CA LEU A 361 3.93 -13.58 -6.36
C LEU A 361 4.41 -14.81 -7.15
N GLY A 362 4.32 -14.76 -8.48
CA GLY A 362 4.82 -15.76 -9.42
C GLY A 362 6.34 -15.73 -9.59
N PRO A 363 6.88 -16.41 -10.63
CA PRO A 363 8.30 -16.42 -10.91
C PRO A 363 8.81 -15.13 -11.58
N GLU A 364 7.92 -14.24 -12.03
CA GLU A 364 8.30 -12.92 -12.53
C GLU A 364 8.42 -11.95 -11.35
N THR A 365 9.13 -10.84 -11.55
CA THR A 365 9.05 -9.70 -10.63
C THR A 365 8.48 -8.51 -11.39
N ILE A 366 7.26 -8.14 -11.04
CA ILE A 366 6.56 -6.99 -11.59
C ILE A 366 6.81 -5.82 -10.65
N VAL A 367 7.43 -4.76 -11.15
CA VAL A 367 7.76 -3.57 -10.34
C VAL A 367 7.16 -2.32 -10.97
N ASN A 368 7.06 -1.24 -10.18
CA ASN A 368 6.71 0.07 -10.73
C ASN A 368 7.97 0.78 -11.27
N LEU A 369 8.05 0.94 -12.59
CA LEU A 369 9.22 1.47 -13.27
C LEU A 369 9.37 3.00 -13.20
N ASP A 370 8.38 3.70 -12.63
CA ASP A 370 8.53 5.12 -12.30
C ASP A 370 9.31 5.36 -10.99
N GLN A 371 9.30 4.36 -10.10
CA GLN A 371 9.94 4.38 -8.78
C GLN A 371 11.42 3.96 -8.88
N TRP A 372 12.11 3.83 -7.74
CA TRP A 372 13.51 3.38 -7.73
C TRP A 372 13.74 1.98 -8.32
N ASP A 373 12.71 1.13 -8.41
CA ASP A 373 12.80 -0.15 -9.10
C ASP A 373 13.03 -0.04 -10.62
N GLY A 374 12.63 1.07 -11.25
CA GLY A 374 13.00 1.37 -12.64
C GLY A 374 14.45 1.80 -12.82
N TYR A 375 15.16 2.02 -11.70
CA TYR A 375 16.52 2.53 -11.62
C TYR A 375 17.34 1.73 -10.61
N ALA A 376 17.13 0.41 -10.56
CA ALA A 376 17.75 -0.49 -9.60
C ALA A 376 19.27 -0.31 -9.53
N GLY A 377 19.95 -0.18 -10.69
CA GLY A 377 21.40 0.07 -10.71
C GLY A 377 21.82 1.39 -10.02
N ALA A 378 20.99 2.42 -10.03
CA ALA A 378 21.24 3.68 -9.30
C ALA A 378 20.92 3.57 -7.82
N ARG A 379 19.86 2.83 -7.45
CA ARG A 379 19.55 2.48 -6.06
C ARG A 379 20.72 1.70 -5.43
N ASP A 380 21.20 0.69 -6.14
CA ASP A 380 22.25 -0.23 -5.66
C ASP A 380 23.54 0.56 -5.37
N ARG A 381 23.97 1.48 -6.24
CA ARG A 381 25.14 2.35 -5.95
C ARG A 381 25.01 3.15 -4.65
N ILE A 382 23.81 3.63 -4.31
CA ILE A 382 23.57 4.39 -3.07
C ILE A 382 23.57 3.43 -1.86
N LEU A 383 22.90 2.28 -1.97
CA LEU A 383 22.82 1.30 -0.89
C LEU A 383 24.18 0.63 -0.62
N ASP A 384 24.93 0.28 -1.67
CA ASP A 384 26.29 -0.24 -1.60
C ASP A 384 27.21 0.76 -0.90
N PHE A 385 27.13 2.04 -1.28
CA PHE A 385 27.88 3.10 -0.58
C PHE A 385 27.52 3.18 0.90
N ILE A 386 26.24 3.07 1.28
CA ILE A 386 25.83 3.05 2.69
C ILE A 386 26.39 1.81 3.41
N ALA A 387 26.42 0.65 2.74
CA ALA A 387 26.98 -0.58 3.27
C ALA A 387 28.49 -0.49 3.49
N GLU A 388 29.21 0.21 2.60
CA GLU A 388 30.66 0.40 2.63
C GLU A 388 31.09 1.51 3.61
N GLU A 389 30.55 2.72 3.47
CA GLU A 389 31.06 3.94 4.13
C GLU A 389 30.48 4.18 5.52
N ARG A 390 29.41 3.48 5.91
CA ARG A 390 29.03 3.52 7.34
C ARG A 390 28.35 4.81 7.80
N PRO A 391 27.59 5.58 6.99
CA PRO A 391 27.06 6.87 7.47
C PRO A 391 26.18 6.66 8.71
N SER A 392 26.20 7.62 9.64
CA SER A 392 25.44 7.50 10.88
C SER A 392 23.94 7.56 10.60
N ASN A 393 23.22 6.49 10.93
CA ASN A 393 21.76 6.39 10.92
C ASN A 393 21.09 6.96 9.65
N PRO A 394 21.29 6.33 8.47
CA PRO A 394 20.59 6.71 7.26
C PRO A 394 19.08 6.45 7.39
N VAL A 395 18.28 7.48 7.09
CA VAL A 395 16.81 7.42 7.01
C VAL A 395 16.37 7.99 5.66
N VAL A 396 15.50 7.28 4.95
CA VAL A 396 14.90 7.74 3.69
C VAL A 396 13.46 8.19 3.95
N LEU A 397 13.09 9.35 3.40
CA LEU A 397 11.73 9.87 3.41
C LEU A 397 11.21 9.93 1.98
N GLY A 398 10.01 9.41 1.74
CA GLY A 398 9.35 9.35 0.43
C GLY A 398 7.88 9.80 0.45
N GLY A 399 7.32 10.02 -0.73
CA GLY A 399 5.92 10.40 -1.00
C GLY A 399 5.38 9.62 -2.22
N ASP A 400 4.83 10.34 -3.21
CA ASP A 400 4.32 9.87 -4.53
C ASP A 400 3.20 8.82 -4.49
N TRP A 401 3.41 7.68 -3.84
CA TRP A 401 2.57 6.49 -4.02
C TRP A 401 1.26 6.50 -3.21
N HIS A 402 0.85 7.67 -2.70
CA HIS A 402 -0.44 7.96 -2.03
C HIS A 402 -0.80 7.07 -0.83
N THR A 403 0.20 6.39 -0.25
CA THR A 403 0.00 5.34 0.75
C THR A 403 1.14 5.39 1.78
N HIS A 404 0.87 4.96 3.02
CA HIS A 404 1.91 4.91 4.05
C HIS A 404 2.72 3.63 3.97
N TRP A 405 4.04 3.77 4.11
CA TRP A 405 4.97 2.64 4.18
C TRP A 405 6.02 2.81 5.26
N VAL A 406 6.44 1.67 5.81
CA VAL A 406 7.67 1.56 6.58
C VAL A 406 8.46 0.39 6.02
N ASN A 407 9.61 0.66 5.43
CA ASN A 407 10.42 -0.36 4.77
C ASN A 407 11.80 -0.48 5.42
N ASP A 408 12.29 -1.71 5.50
CA ASP A 408 13.71 -1.96 5.69
C ASP A 408 14.40 -1.90 4.33
N LEU A 409 15.40 -1.01 4.17
CA LEU A 409 16.22 -0.99 2.95
C LEU A 409 17.35 -2.01 3.09
N LYS A 410 17.34 -3.01 2.22
CA LYS A 410 18.15 -4.22 2.32
C LYS A 410 19.43 -4.09 1.50
N ALA A 411 20.49 -4.77 1.92
CA ALA A 411 21.68 -4.96 1.09
C ALA A 411 21.37 -5.83 -0.14
N ASP A 412 20.42 -6.75 0.00
CA ASP A 412 19.89 -7.56 -1.10
C ASP A 412 18.41 -7.84 -0.82
N PHE A 413 17.52 -7.31 -1.67
CA PHE A 413 16.07 -7.49 -1.50
C PHE A 413 15.58 -8.90 -1.84
N ASP A 414 16.32 -9.65 -2.65
CA ASP A 414 15.97 -11.02 -3.04
C ASP A 414 16.36 -12.04 -1.95
N VAL A 415 17.13 -11.60 -0.94
CA VAL A 415 17.46 -12.38 0.26
C VAL A 415 16.83 -11.73 1.49
N PRO A 416 15.67 -12.21 1.99
CA PRO A 416 14.94 -11.57 3.11
C PRO A 416 15.77 -11.39 4.40
N THR A 417 16.75 -12.26 4.63
CA THR A 417 17.66 -12.25 5.79
C THR A 417 18.87 -11.35 5.62
N SER A 418 19.05 -10.70 4.46
CA SER A 418 20.14 -9.77 4.20
C SER A 418 20.14 -8.59 5.18
N GLU A 419 21.28 -7.92 5.32
CA GLU A 419 21.43 -6.80 6.23
C GLU A 419 20.46 -5.65 5.89
N THR A 420 19.82 -5.06 6.91
CA THR A 420 19.10 -3.80 6.77
C THR A 420 20.10 -2.64 6.89
N LEU A 421 20.25 -1.86 5.83
CA LEU A 421 21.21 -0.76 5.70
C LEU A 421 20.64 0.59 6.15
N ALA A 422 19.37 0.83 5.88
CA ALA A 422 18.64 2.05 6.21
C ALA A 422 17.16 1.76 6.49
N THR A 423 16.46 2.77 7.01
CA THR A 423 15.00 2.71 7.19
C THR A 423 14.33 3.74 6.29
N GLU A 424 13.27 3.32 5.61
CA GLU A 424 12.45 4.20 4.80
C GLU A 424 11.08 4.43 5.44
N PHE A 425 10.65 5.68 5.48
CA PHE A 425 9.29 6.08 5.81
C PHE A 425 8.67 6.81 4.61
N VAL A 426 7.59 6.25 4.07
CA VAL A 426 6.84 6.87 2.97
C VAL A 426 5.55 7.45 3.54
N GLY A 427 5.35 8.74 3.32
CA GLY A 427 4.13 9.44 3.70
C GLY A 427 2.99 9.09 2.74
N THR A 428 1.80 8.85 3.28
CA THR A 428 0.60 8.89 2.45
C THR A 428 0.40 10.30 1.89
N SER A 429 -0.48 10.41 0.91
CA SER A 429 -0.98 11.67 0.37
C SER A 429 -1.81 12.48 1.39
N ILE A 430 -1.73 13.81 1.30
CA ILE A 430 -2.63 14.73 2.00
C ILE A 430 -4.09 14.51 1.55
N SER A 431 -4.31 14.27 0.25
CA SER A 431 -5.66 14.07 -0.30
C SER A 431 -5.75 13.24 -1.58
N SER A 432 -4.65 12.99 -2.30
CA SER A 432 -4.66 12.17 -3.52
C SER A 432 -5.07 10.71 -3.26
N GLY A 433 -5.88 10.12 -4.13
CA GLY A 433 -6.40 8.75 -3.96
C GLY A 433 -5.40 7.66 -4.35
N ALA A 434 -5.52 6.48 -3.74
CA ALA A 434 -4.66 5.31 -4.00
C ALA A 434 -5.43 4.20 -4.73
N GLY A 435 -5.62 4.34 -6.04
CA GLY A 435 -6.41 3.41 -6.87
C GLY A 435 -5.83 2.00 -7.01
N TRP A 436 -4.58 1.80 -6.58
CA TRP A 436 -3.81 0.57 -6.66
C TRP A 436 -3.69 -0.18 -5.31
N ASP A 437 -4.45 0.22 -4.28
CA ASP A 437 -4.36 -0.39 -2.93
C ASP A 437 -4.54 -1.91 -2.96
N ALA A 438 -5.47 -2.43 -3.77
CA ALA A 438 -5.71 -3.86 -3.90
C ALA A 438 -4.50 -4.61 -4.45
N ASP A 439 -3.86 -4.07 -5.49
CA ASP A 439 -2.70 -4.69 -6.13
C ASP A 439 -1.49 -4.67 -5.20
N VAL A 440 -1.29 -3.59 -4.44
CA VAL A 440 -0.24 -3.55 -3.42
C VAL A 440 -0.48 -4.61 -2.35
N ARG A 441 -1.71 -4.72 -1.83
CA ARG A 441 -2.01 -5.74 -0.81
C ARG A 441 -1.79 -7.15 -1.32
N ALA A 442 -2.07 -7.40 -2.61
CA ALA A 442 -1.79 -8.68 -3.25
C ALA A 442 -0.29 -8.99 -3.31
N GLY A 443 0.57 -7.98 -3.55
CA GLY A 443 2.03 -8.14 -3.60
C GLY A 443 2.75 -8.21 -2.25
N LEU A 444 2.15 -7.75 -1.15
CA LEU A 444 2.80 -7.71 0.18
C LEU A 444 3.50 -9.02 0.60
N PRO A 445 2.95 -10.23 0.35
CA PRO A 445 3.64 -11.48 0.69
C PRO A 445 5.01 -11.67 0.03
N ALA A 446 5.23 -11.14 -1.18
CA ALA A 446 6.54 -11.20 -1.86
C ALA A 446 7.57 -10.20 -1.28
N ASN A 447 7.15 -9.30 -0.38
CA ASN A 447 7.95 -8.16 0.06
C ASN A 447 8.14 -8.14 1.59
N PRO A 448 8.86 -9.11 2.17
CA PRO A 448 8.99 -9.26 3.63
C PRO A 448 9.74 -8.12 4.33
N HIS A 449 10.43 -7.26 3.58
CA HIS A 449 11.07 -6.04 4.07
C HIS A 449 10.07 -4.89 4.31
N VAL A 450 8.85 -4.97 3.78
CA VAL A 450 7.76 -4.03 4.08
C VAL A 450 7.22 -4.33 5.49
N ARG A 451 7.53 -3.47 6.45
CA ARG A 451 7.14 -3.62 7.86
C ARG A 451 5.77 -3.07 8.17
N PHE A 452 5.28 -2.18 7.31
CA PHE A 452 3.95 -1.60 7.43
C PHE A 452 3.48 -1.06 6.09
N TYR A 453 2.19 -1.24 5.83
CA TYR A 453 1.50 -0.65 4.70
C TYR A 453 0.11 -0.17 5.11
N ASN A 454 -0.27 1.04 4.67
CA ASN A 454 -1.67 1.47 4.69
C ASN A 454 -2.01 2.28 3.43
N GLY A 455 -2.89 1.73 2.59
CA GLY A 455 -3.46 2.46 1.45
C GLY A 455 -4.90 2.94 1.62
N THR A 456 -5.48 2.79 2.81
CA THR A 456 -6.88 3.15 3.07
C THR A 456 -7.03 4.65 3.32
N TYR A 457 -6.21 5.22 4.21
CA TYR A 457 -6.39 6.58 4.70
C TYR A 457 -5.35 7.55 4.14
N ARG A 458 -5.73 8.83 4.10
CA ARG A 458 -4.88 9.97 3.73
C ARG A 458 -4.36 10.64 5.00
N GLY A 459 -3.38 11.53 4.91
CA GLY A 459 -2.73 12.13 6.08
C GLY A 459 -1.29 12.58 5.83
N TYR A 460 -0.41 12.36 6.80
CA TYR A 460 0.98 12.84 6.78
C TYR A 460 1.86 12.09 7.80
N LEU A 461 3.18 12.31 7.81
CA LEU A 461 4.06 11.80 8.87
C LEU A 461 4.42 12.88 9.88
N ILE A 462 4.51 12.55 11.16
CA ILE A 462 5.25 13.34 12.15
C ILE A 462 6.52 12.58 12.52
N CYS A 463 7.66 13.24 12.37
CA CYS A 463 8.96 12.73 12.81
C CYS A 463 9.40 13.46 14.08
N ASP A 464 9.69 12.70 15.14
CA ASP A 464 10.17 13.19 16.44
C ASP A 464 11.53 12.55 16.75
N VAL A 465 12.58 13.36 16.71
CA VAL A 465 13.98 12.92 16.62
C VAL A 465 14.78 13.45 17.80
N THR A 466 15.53 12.57 18.44
CA THR A 466 16.52 12.88 19.49
C THR A 466 17.86 12.23 19.13
N PRO A 467 18.96 12.51 19.83
CA PRO A 467 20.23 11.83 19.58
C PRO A 467 20.14 10.29 19.69
N GLU A 468 19.21 9.76 20.49
CA GLU A 468 19.07 8.33 20.79
C GLU A 468 17.99 7.62 19.95
N ARG A 469 17.05 8.38 19.35
CA ARG A 469 15.97 7.79 18.55
C ARG A 469 15.45 8.68 17.43
N TRP A 470 14.97 8.02 16.39
CA TRP A 470 14.01 8.56 15.44
C TRP A 470 12.66 7.90 15.70
N ARG A 471 11.58 8.68 15.80
CA ARG A 471 10.20 8.15 15.83
C ARG A 471 9.39 8.77 14.71
N SER A 472 8.63 7.93 14.01
CA SER A 472 7.67 8.35 13.00
C SER A 472 6.27 7.94 13.43
N ASP A 473 5.38 8.92 13.59
CA ASP A 473 3.94 8.74 13.82
C ASP A 473 3.22 8.91 12.48
N LEU A 474 2.51 7.87 12.05
CA LEU A 474 1.77 7.86 10.79
C LEU A 474 0.37 8.43 11.05
N ARG A 475 0.16 9.69 10.67
CA ARG A 475 -1.08 10.43 10.91
C ARG A 475 -2.05 10.18 9.78
N ILE A 476 -3.30 9.89 10.11
CA ILE A 476 -4.39 9.66 9.16
C ILE A 476 -5.58 10.59 9.44
N VAL A 477 -6.35 10.90 8.40
CA VAL A 477 -7.70 11.46 8.49
C VAL A 477 -8.71 10.46 7.92
N LEU A 478 -9.90 10.37 8.51
CA LEU A 478 -10.90 9.38 8.10
C LEU A 478 -11.51 9.67 6.73
N ALA A 479 -11.61 10.94 6.36
CA ALA A 479 -12.19 11.39 5.10
C ALA A 479 -11.50 12.69 4.65
N ALA A 480 -10.52 12.59 3.75
CA ALA A 480 -9.78 13.77 3.25
C ALA A 480 -10.67 14.83 2.58
N GLY A 481 -11.78 14.39 1.98
CA GLY A 481 -12.81 15.24 1.38
C GLY A 481 -13.52 16.17 2.37
N ASP A 482 -13.56 15.78 3.65
CA ASP A 482 -14.23 16.51 4.72
C ASP A 482 -13.22 17.35 5.51
N GLY A 483 -13.30 18.67 5.40
CA GLY A 483 -12.47 19.61 6.15
C GLY A 483 -12.65 19.53 7.67
N ALA A 484 -13.74 18.90 8.15
CA ALA A 484 -13.99 18.64 9.57
C ALA A 484 -13.46 17.26 10.02
N SER A 485 -12.92 16.42 9.13
CA SER A 485 -12.52 15.04 9.45
C SER A 485 -11.52 14.98 10.62
N PRO A 486 -11.74 14.12 11.63
CA PRO A 486 -10.79 13.93 12.73
C PRO A 486 -9.52 13.24 12.25
N ALA A 487 -8.42 13.47 12.98
CA ALA A 487 -7.12 12.90 12.68
C ALA A 487 -6.64 11.99 13.82
N TYR A 488 -5.96 10.90 13.45
CA TYR A 488 -5.49 9.86 14.36
C TYR A 488 -4.08 9.41 13.99
N THR A 489 -3.37 8.77 14.91
CA THR A 489 -2.10 8.12 14.63
C THR A 489 -2.34 6.63 14.44
N ILE A 490 -2.35 6.13 13.19
CA ILE A 490 -2.66 4.72 12.92
C ILE A 490 -1.57 3.76 13.43
N ALA A 491 -0.31 4.20 13.38
CA ALA A 491 0.83 3.44 13.85
C ALA A 491 1.99 4.38 14.18
N ALA A 492 2.87 3.92 15.07
CA ALA A 492 4.12 4.60 15.38
C ALA A 492 5.30 3.64 15.31
N PHE A 493 6.41 4.13 14.78
CA PHE A 493 7.63 3.36 14.59
C PHE A 493 8.83 4.08 15.16
N LYS A 494 9.81 3.31 15.64
CA LYS A 494 11.05 3.82 16.20
C LYS A 494 12.26 3.18 15.51
N VAL A 495 13.22 4.02 15.12
CA VAL A 495 14.59 3.61 14.79
C VAL A 495 15.49 4.01 15.96
N LYS A 496 16.36 3.09 16.40
CA LYS A 496 17.30 3.36 17.49
C LYS A 496 18.64 3.81 16.90
N ASP A 497 19.29 4.75 17.57
CA ASP A 497 20.68 5.12 17.23
C ASP A 497 21.59 3.89 17.08
N GLY A 498 22.34 3.86 15.98
CA GLY A 498 23.24 2.79 15.55
C GLY A 498 22.56 1.53 15.04
N LYS A 499 21.24 1.51 14.85
CA LYS A 499 20.49 0.31 14.42
C LYS A 499 19.45 0.65 13.34
N PRO A 500 19.79 0.47 12.05
CA PRO A 500 18.82 0.50 10.97
C PRO A 500 17.70 -0.53 11.19
N GLY A 501 16.53 -0.22 10.66
CA GLY A 501 15.30 -1.01 10.79
C GLY A 501 14.35 -0.41 11.83
N ALA A 502 13.14 -0.08 11.38
CA ALA A 502 12.10 0.45 12.24
C ALA A 502 11.41 -0.66 13.03
N ARG A 503 11.18 -0.43 14.31
CA ARG A 503 10.33 -1.28 15.14
C ARG A 503 9.04 -0.55 15.45
N ARG A 504 7.91 -1.23 15.26
CA ARG A 504 6.62 -0.75 15.74
C ARG A 504 6.68 -0.58 17.26
N ILE A 505 6.07 0.49 17.76
CA ILE A 505 5.89 0.72 19.19
C ILE A 505 4.40 0.81 19.50
N ASP A 506 4.03 0.44 20.72
CA ASP A 506 2.64 0.51 21.18
C ASP A 506 2.23 1.97 21.48
N ALA A 507 2.22 2.80 20.43
CA ALA A 507 1.80 4.19 20.45
C ALA A 507 0.93 4.48 19.22
N GLY A 508 -0.10 5.30 19.42
CA GLY A 508 -1.10 5.63 18.40
C GLY A 508 -2.52 5.40 18.91
N ASP A 509 -3.46 5.32 17.96
CA ASP A 509 -4.88 5.07 18.16
C ASP A 509 -5.26 3.69 17.62
N GLY A 510 -6.47 3.23 17.93
CA GLY A 510 -6.99 1.95 17.46
C GLY A 510 -6.54 0.74 18.29
N LEU A 511 -6.48 -0.41 17.64
CA LEU A 511 -6.32 -1.72 18.26
C LEU A 511 -5.00 -2.37 17.84
N VAL A 512 -4.25 -2.84 18.83
CA VAL A 512 -3.15 -3.79 18.63
C VAL A 512 -3.39 -5.02 19.48
N GLY A 513 -2.65 -6.08 19.22
CA GLY A 513 -2.67 -7.23 20.09
C GLY A 513 -1.87 -8.37 19.54
N ARG A 514 -1.68 -9.39 20.37
CA ARG A 514 -1.02 -10.63 20.01
C ARG A 514 -1.99 -11.79 20.07
N VAL A 515 -2.00 -12.60 19.02
CA VAL A 515 -2.70 -13.89 18.99
C VAL A 515 -1.70 -15.00 19.27
N THR A 516 -2.04 -15.87 20.20
CA THR A 516 -1.21 -17.02 20.60
C THR A 516 -2.03 -18.29 20.69
N SER A 517 -1.37 -19.44 20.58
CA SER A 517 -1.96 -20.72 20.93
C SER A 517 -2.06 -20.83 22.46
N LYS A 518 -3.26 -21.04 23.00
CA LYS A 518 -3.50 -21.25 24.43
C LYS A 518 -2.77 -22.50 24.96
N ALA A 519 -2.59 -23.52 24.11
CA ALA A 519 -1.94 -24.77 24.48
C ALA A 519 -0.42 -24.65 24.61
N THR A 520 0.23 -23.87 23.74
CA THR A 520 1.70 -23.81 23.66
C THR A 520 2.31 -22.46 24.06
N GLY A 521 1.50 -21.40 24.14
CA GLY A 521 1.95 -20.02 24.32
C GLY A 521 2.69 -19.43 23.11
N ARG A 522 2.82 -20.18 22.01
CA ARG A 522 3.49 -19.72 20.78
C ARG A 522 2.60 -18.75 20.02
N SER A 523 3.23 -17.85 19.27
CA SER A 523 2.58 -16.97 18.30
C SER A 523 1.73 -17.76 17.32
N ALA A 524 0.56 -17.23 16.99
CA ALA A 524 -0.29 -17.75 15.93
C ALA A 524 -0.22 -16.78 14.74
N PRO A 525 0.63 -17.05 13.73
CA PRO A 525 0.71 -16.23 12.53
C PRO A 525 -0.48 -16.51 11.60
N ASN A 526 -0.70 -15.63 10.63
CA ASN A 526 -1.73 -15.80 9.59
C ASN A 526 -3.16 -16.01 10.14
N VAL A 527 -3.45 -15.47 11.32
CA VAL A 527 -4.80 -15.43 11.90
C VAL A 527 -5.50 -14.17 11.40
N GLN A 528 -6.71 -14.33 10.88
CA GLN A 528 -7.55 -13.21 10.50
C GLN A 528 -8.17 -12.57 11.74
N VAL A 529 -8.01 -11.26 11.87
CA VAL A 529 -8.58 -10.42 12.92
C VAL A 529 -9.56 -9.44 12.29
N ALA A 530 -10.84 -9.58 12.61
CA ALA A 530 -11.90 -8.70 12.13
C ALA A 530 -12.40 -7.81 13.27
N VAL A 531 -12.50 -6.50 13.00
CA VAL A 531 -13.07 -5.53 13.96
C VAL A 531 -14.45 -5.11 13.47
N ARG A 532 -15.45 -5.22 14.35
CA ARG A 532 -16.85 -4.89 14.06
C ARG A 532 -17.42 -3.92 15.08
N THR A 533 -18.26 -3.01 14.61
CA THR A 533 -19.10 -2.14 15.45
C THR A 533 -20.16 -2.97 16.21
N PRO A 534 -20.85 -2.39 17.21
CA PRO A 534 -21.85 -3.11 18.00
C PRO A 534 -23.06 -3.60 17.20
N ASP A 535 -23.34 -2.98 16.05
CA ASP A 535 -24.38 -3.41 15.10
C ASP A 535 -23.92 -4.50 14.11
N GLY A 536 -22.67 -4.97 14.24
CA GLY A 536 -22.07 -6.04 13.43
C GLY A 536 -21.37 -5.57 12.14
N THR A 537 -21.39 -4.26 11.83
CA THR A 537 -20.72 -3.70 10.65
C THR A 537 -19.20 -3.91 10.76
N ALA A 538 -18.59 -4.47 9.72
CA ALA A 538 -17.14 -4.63 9.67
C ALA A 538 -16.45 -3.28 9.41
N LEU A 539 -15.49 -2.92 10.27
CA LEU A 539 -14.62 -1.76 10.05
C LEU A 539 -13.39 -2.13 9.20
N GLY A 540 -12.87 -3.34 9.40
CA GLY A 540 -11.70 -3.81 8.68
C GLY A 540 -11.24 -5.16 9.17
N THR A 541 -10.36 -5.76 8.38
CA THR A 541 -9.65 -7.00 8.69
C THR A 541 -8.15 -6.74 8.68
N SER A 542 -7.44 -7.45 9.54
CA SER A 542 -5.98 -7.53 9.54
C SER A 542 -5.56 -8.98 9.70
N ILE A 543 -4.33 -9.29 9.31
CA ILE A 543 -3.73 -10.61 9.50
C ILE A 543 -2.60 -10.46 10.50
N THR A 544 -2.47 -11.40 11.44
CA THR A 544 -1.34 -11.42 12.37
C THR A 544 -0.03 -11.73 11.65
N ASP A 545 1.03 -11.02 11.99
CA ASP A 545 2.38 -11.26 11.48
C ASP A 545 3.01 -12.56 12.03
N PRO A 546 4.26 -12.92 11.67
CA PRO A 546 4.96 -14.10 12.20
C PRO A 546 5.07 -14.15 13.73
N ASP A 547 5.07 -13.01 14.41
CA ASP A 547 5.10 -12.90 15.87
C ASP A 547 3.68 -12.98 16.48
N GLY A 548 2.65 -13.18 15.66
CA GLY A 548 1.24 -13.25 16.05
C GLY A 548 0.67 -11.87 16.35
N GLU A 549 1.37 -10.79 16.02
CA GLU A 549 0.94 -9.43 16.32
C GLU A 549 0.04 -8.89 15.21
N PHE A 550 -1.02 -8.17 15.58
CA PHE A 550 -1.90 -7.47 14.64
C PHE A 550 -2.03 -5.99 14.98
N LEU A 551 -2.47 -5.23 13.97
CA LEU A 551 -2.91 -3.85 14.09
C LEU A 551 -4.19 -3.69 13.29
N ALA A 552 -5.23 -3.15 13.92
CA ALA A 552 -6.46 -2.77 13.26
C ALA A 552 -6.84 -1.35 13.70
N PHE A 553 -7.06 -0.47 12.73
CA PHE A 553 -7.53 0.86 13.05
C PHE A 553 -9.02 0.81 13.44
N ALA A 554 -9.35 1.45 14.54
CA ALA A 554 -10.72 1.75 14.94
C ALA A 554 -10.72 3.11 15.64
N PRO A 555 -11.67 4.02 15.33
CA PRO A 555 -11.80 5.25 16.08
C PRO A 555 -12.26 4.97 17.53
N PRO A 556 -12.28 5.97 18.42
CA PRO A 556 -12.80 5.80 19.77
C PRO A 556 -14.25 5.30 19.77
N GLY A 557 -14.54 4.24 20.52
CA GLY A 557 -15.83 3.57 20.52
C GLY A 557 -15.77 2.15 21.07
N ASP A 558 -16.91 1.46 21.06
CA ASP A 558 -17.03 0.06 21.46
C ASP A 558 -17.08 -0.85 20.23
N TYR A 559 -16.35 -1.96 20.29
CA TYR A 559 -16.19 -2.90 19.18
C TYR A 559 -16.18 -4.35 19.66
N THR A 560 -16.32 -5.24 18.69
CA THR A 560 -15.99 -6.65 18.84
C THR A 560 -14.80 -6.98 17.95
N VAL A 561 -13.85 -7.73 18.50
CA VAL A 561 -12.70 -8.28 17.76
C VAL A 561 -12.94 -9.76 17.64
N THR A 562 -13.15 -10.23 16.42
CA THR A 562 -13.28 -11.66 16.10
C THR A 562 -11.98 -12.13 15.48
N VAL A 563 -11.39 -13.18 16.06
CA VAL A 563 -10.20 -13.84 15.53
C VAL A 563 -10.56 -15.21 14.98
N ASN A 564 -10.16 -15.48 13.75
CA ASN A 564 -10.40 -16.74 13.06
C ASN A 564 -9.09 -17.20 12.41
N GLY A 565 -8.59 -18.36 12.82
CA GLY A 565 -7.36 -18.95 12.31
C GLY A 565 -7.57 -20.43 12.03
N VAL A 566 -6.94 -20.92 10.98
CA VAL A 566 -6.97 -22.35 10.62
C VAL A 566 -6.44 -23.18 11.79
N GLY A 567 -7.14 -24.26 12.12
CA GLY A 567 -6.91 -25.16 13.25
C GLY A 567 -7.04 -24.56 14.65
N TYR A 568 -7.72 -23.42 14.76
CA TYR A 568 -8.14 -22.84 16.02
C TYR A 568 -9.66 -22.68 16.09
N GLU A 569 -10.19 -22.71 17.31
CA GLU A 569 -11.55 -22.28 17.60
C GLU A 569 -11.63 -20.75 17.47
N PRO A 570 -12.59 -20.20 16.71
CA PRO A 570 -12.77 -18.75 16.66
C PRO A 570 -13.07 -18.18 18.04
N GLU A 571 -12.50 -17.02 18.34
CA GLU A 571 -12.75 -16.28 19.58
C GLU A 571 -13.28 -14.88 19.24
N THR A 572 -14.11 -14.32 20.11
CA THR A 572 -14.63 -12.95 19.97
C THR A 572 -14.58 -12.23 21.30
N VAL A 573 -13.99 -11.05 21.30
CA VAL A 573 -13.75 -10.25 22.50
C VAL A 573 -14.36 -8.86 22.30
N ALA A 574 -15.10 -8.38 23.30
CA ALA A 574 -15.56 -6.99 23.33
C ALA A 574 -14.42 -6.07 23.76
N VAL A 575 -14.27 -4.93 23.09
CA VAL A 575 -13.20 -3.96 23.38
C VAL A 575 -13.73 -2.52 23.27
N SER A 576 -13.27 -1.66 24.17
CA SER A 576 -13.48 -0.21 24.08
C SER A 576 -12.18 0.48 23.67
N VAL A 577 -12.19 1.16 22.52
CA VAL A 577 -11.10 2.01 22.04
C VAL A 577 -11.31 3.42 22.57
N ARG A 578 -10.22 4.04 23.06
CA ARG A 578 -10.24 5.41 23.59
C ARG A 578 -9.40 6.31 22.70
N ALA A 579 -9.72 7.60 22.70
CA ALA A 579 -8.90 8.60 22.02
C ALA A 579 -7.50 8.69 22.67
N ASP A 580 -6.50 8.99 21.87
CA ASP A 580 -5.12 9.31 22.29
C ASP A 580 -4.40 8.18 23.02
N ARG A 581 -4.89 6.95 22.90
CA ARG A 581 -4.28 5.76 23.49
C ARG A 581 -4.57 4.53 22.68
N GLN A 582 -3.51 3.78 22.39
CA GLN A 582 -3.63 2.49 21.73
C GLN A 582 -4.21 1.45 22.69
N THR A 583 -5.21 0.70 22.23
CA THR A 583 -5.83 -0.37 23.00
C THR A 583 -5.21 -1.70 22.61
N ARG A 584 -4.57 -2.38 23.57
CA ARG A 584 -4.01 -3.73 23.37
C ARG A 584 -5.02 -4.82 23.74
N VAL A 585 -5.21 -5.80 22.87
CA VAL A 585 -6.11 -6.95 23.02
C VAL A 585 -5.36 -8.23 22.64
N ASP A 586 -4.71 -8.85 23.63
CA ASP A 586 -4.05 -10.14 23.42
C ASP A 586 -5.06 -11.28 23.55
N ILE A 587 -5.04 -12.24 22.61
CA ILE A 587 -6.02 -13.32 22.50
C ILE A 587 -5.30 -14.66 22.43
N ALA A 588 -5.67 -15.59 23.32
CA ALA A 588 -5.14 -16.95 23.32
C ALA A 588 -6.17 -17.92 22.75
N LEU A 589 -5.92 -18.42 21.54
CA LEU A 589 -6.80 -19.32 20.80
C LEU A 589 -6.72 -20.76 21.31
N ARG A 590 -7.88 -21.41 21.43
CA ARG A 590 -7.96 -22.86 21.68
C ARG A 590 -7.77 -23.60 20.37
N GLN A 591 -7.08 -24.74 20.41
CA GLN A 591 -6.93 -25.60 19.24
C GLN A 591 -8.31 -26.13 18.80
N ALA A 592 -8.54 -26.18 17.49
CA ALA A 592 -9.78 -26.69 16.92
C ALA A 592 -9.94 -28.18 17.25
N ALA A 593 -11.16 -28.57 17.63
CA ALA A 593 -11.54 -29.98 17.68
C ALA A 593 -11.89 -30.49 16.28
N VAL A 594 -11.84 -31.81 16.09
CA VAL A 594 -12.33 -32.43 14.85
C VAL A 594 -13.82 -32.16 14.70
N ARG A 595 -14.20 -31.59 13.55
CA ARG A 595 -15.58 -31.13 13.31
C ARG A 595 -15.94 -31.21 11.83
N ALA A 596 -17.22 -31.49 11.55
CA ALA A 596 -17.88 -31.33 10.25
C ALA A 596 -19.21 -30.58 10.43
N ALA A 597 -19.24 -29.27 10.24
CA ALA A 597 -20.47 -28.48 10.36
C ALA A 597 -20.35 -27.09 9.71
N ALA A 598 -21.49 -26.43 9.55
CA ALA A 598 -21.57 -25.01 9.16
C ALA A 598 -21.28 -24.05 10.33
N GLY A 599 -21.23 -22.76 10.01
CA GLY A 599 -21.04 -21.65 10.96
C GLY A 599 -19.59 -21.18 11.11
N ARG A 600 -18.67 -21.63 10.24
CA ARG A 600 -17.28 -21.16 10.17
C ARG A 600 -16.90 -20.90 8.71
N SER A 601 -15.84 -20.12 8.51
CA SER A 601 -15.15 -19.99 7.22
C SER A 601 -13.68 -20.34 7.39
N VAL A 602 -13.03 -20.74 6.29
CA VAL A 602 -11.57 -20.88 6.24
C VAL A 602 -11.01 -19.51 5.86
N PRO A 603 -10.20 -18.86 6.71
CA PRO A 603 -9.76 -17.50 6.43
C PRO A 603 -8.71 -17.48 5.30
N GLY A 604 -8.88 -16.57 4.34
CA GLY A 604 -7.85 -16.30 3.34
C GLY A 604 -8.29 -15.30 2.26
N PRO A 605 -7.34 -14.81 1.45
CA PRO A 605 -7.63 -13.88 0.35
C PRO A 605 -8.52 -14.47 -0.75
N GLN A 606 -8.54 -15.81 -0.91
CA GLN A 606 -9.36 -16.50 -1.91
C GLN A 606 -10.57 -17.23 -1.33
N SER A 607 -10.88 -17.02 -0.04
CA SER A 607 -12.00 -17.73 0.60
C SER A 607 -13.33 -17.40 -0.08
N GLN A 608 -13.94 -18.43 -0.65
CA GLN A 608 -15.21 -18.36 -1.36
C GLN A 608 -16.36 -18.95 -0.54
N ALA A 609 -16.05 -19.89 0.38
CA ALA A 609 -17.07 -20.52 1.20
C ALA A 609 -17.71 -19.52 2.16
N THR A 610 -19.03 -19.60 2.27
CA THR A 610 -19.79 -18.83 3.25
C THR A 610 -19.87 -19.59 4.57
N ALA A 611 -20.27 -18.91 5.64
CA ALA A 611 -20.57 -19.58 6.90
C ALA A 611 -21.73 -20.60 6.81
N GLY A 612 -22.47 -20.65 5.69
CA GLY A 612 -23.49 -21.66 5.43
C GLY A 612 -22.94 -23.00 4.90
N ASP A 613 -21.69 -23.02 4.44
CA ASP A 613 -21.06 -24.21 3.88
C ASP A 613 -20.51 -25.15 4.95
N LEU A 614 -20.24 -26.40 4.57
CA LEU A 614 -19.70 -27.40 5.48
C LEU A 614 -18.21 -27.18 5.68
N VAL A 615 -17.76 -26.93 6.91
CA VAL A 615 -16.33 -26.91 7.25
C VAL A 615 -15.93 -28.19 7.95
N LEU A 616 -14.97 -28.90 7.35
CA LEU A 616 -14.22 -30.00 7.93
C LEU A 616 -12.93 -29.42 8.53
N SER A 617 -12.72 -29.52 9.84
CA SER A 617 -11.54 -28.93 10.48
C SER A 617 -10.99 -29.80 11.60
N ASN A 618 -9.68 -29.68 11.84
CA ASN A 618 -8.97 -30.30 12.96
C ASN A 618 -7.79 -29.41 13.42
N SER A 619 -6.88 -29.97 14.22
CA SER A 619 -5.67 -29.34 14.74
C SER A 619 -4.58 -29.01 13.71
N MET A 620 -4.73 -29.42 12.45
CA MET A 620 -3.69 -29.37 11.40
C MET A 620 -4.14 -28.65 10.13
N MET A 621 -5.44 -28.66 9.81
CA MET A 621 -5.99 -28.04 8.60
C MET A 621 -7.50 -27.77 8.72
N ALA A 622 -8.03 -27.01 7.76
CA ALA A 622 -9.47 -26.86 7.53
C ALA A 622 -9.78 -26.89 6.03
N MET A 623 -10.92 -27.48 5.66
CA MET A 623 -11.44 -27.54 4.30
C MET A 623 -12.93 -27.18 4.32
N ALA A 624 -13.34 -26.21 3.52
CA ALA A 624 -14.74 -25.89 3.30
C ALA A 624 -15.27 -26.57 2.04
N VAL A 625 -16.45 -27.17 2.15
CA VAL A 625 -17.13 -27.87 1.07
C VAL A 625 -18.49 -27.23 0.86
N SER A 626 -18.79 -26.83 -0.37
CA SER A 626 -20.05 -26.16 -0.72
C SER A 626 -21.26 -26.98 -0.27
N ALA A 627 -22.14 -26.33 0.49
CA ALA A 627 -23.47 -26.79 0.84
C ALA A 627 -24.57 -26.00 0.09
N GLY A 628 -24.18 -25.22 -0.92
CA GLY A 628 -25.09 -24.36 -1.68
C GLY A 628 -24.46 -23.07 -2.20
N SER A 629 -23.28 -22.69 -1.70
CA SER A 629 -22.54 -21.56 -2.27
C SER A 629 -22.03 -21.90 -3.66
N GLU A 630 -22.13 -20.92 -4.56
CA GLU A 630 -21.65 -21.06 -5.93
C GLU A 630 -20.33 -20.34 -6.11
N ASP A 631 -19.40 -21.02 -6.78
CA ASP A 631 -18.26 -20.40 -7.43
C ASP A 631 -18.66 -20.02 -8.88
N PRO A 632 -18.32 -18.81 -9.39
CA PRO A 632 -18.68 -18.41 -10.75
C PRO A 632 -18.15 -19.33 -11.86
N GLN A 633 -16.99 -19.95 -11.69
CA GLN A 633 -16.40 -20.91 -12.63
C GLN A 633 -17.05 -22.31 -12.51
N LEU A 634 -17.65 -22.66 -11.36
CA LEU A 634 -18.33 -23.94 -11.10
C LEU A 634 -19.87 -23.85 -11.01
N SER A 635 -20.49 -22.80 -11.53
CA SER A 635 -21.94 -22.53 -11.36
C SER A 635 -22.85 -23.73 -11.74
N GLY A 636 -23.89 -23.98 -10.92
CA GLY A 636 -24.89 -25.03 -11.17
C GLY A 636 -24.47 -26.48 -10.87
N VAL A 637 -23.20 -26.73 -10.52
CA VAL A 637 -22.69 -28.06 -10.13
C VAL A 637 -22.01 -28.10 -8.74
N THR A 638 -22.01 -26.98 -8.02
CA THR A 638 -21.09 -26.69 -6.90
C THR A 638 -21.33 -27.52 -5.63
N LEU A 639 -22.53 -28.05 -5.39
CA LEU A 639 -22.82 -28.79 -4.15
C LEU A 639 -21.83 -29.96 -3.95
N GLY A 640 -21.15 -29.99 -2.79
CA GLY A 640 -20.17 -31.02 -2.43
C GLY A 640 -18.76 -30.80 -2.97
N LYS A 641 -18.47 -29.65 -3.59
CA LYS A 641 -17.14 -29.28 -4.06
C LYS A 641 -16.35 -28.55 -2.96
N PRO A 642 -15.09 -28.94 -2.69
CA PRO A 642 -14.19 -28.13 -1.88
C PRO A 642 -14.01 -26.76 -2.52
N LEU A 643 -14.26 -25.72 -1.74
CA LEU A 643 -14.07 -24.32 -2.13
C LEU A 643 -12.77 -23.79 -1.52
N ASP A 644 -12.64 -23.94 -0.20
CA ASP A 644 -11.50 -23.39 0.53
C ASP A 644 -10.71 -24.53 1.19
N LEU A 645 -9.39 -24.37 1.28
CA LEU A 645 -8.51 -25.34 1.92
C LEU A 645 -7.27 -24.63 2.49
N ALA A 646 -6.98 -24.85 3.77
CA ALA A 646 -5.77 -24.33 4.37
C ALA A 646 -5.19 -25.21 5.48
N ALA A 647 -3.87 -25.15 5.65
CA ALA A 647 -3.09 -25.71 6.75
C ALA A 647 -3.01 -24.71 7.91
N VAL A 648 -2.80 -25.22 9.12
CA VAL A 648 -2.55 -24.38 10.31
C VAL A 648 -1.36 -23.47 10.09
N GLY A 649 -1.53 -22.19 10.43
CA GLY A 649 -0.49 -21.17 10.26
C GLY A 649 -0.45 -20.57 8.85
N HIS A 650 -1.38 -20.93 7.97
CA HIS A 650 -1.50 -20.37 6.62
C HIS A 650 -2.92 -19.83 6.38
N LEU A 651 -3.07 -19.08 5.28
CA LEU A 651 -4.35 -18.60 4.78
C LEU A 651 -4.80 -19.44 3.59
N ASP A 652 -6.10 -19.46 3.33
CA ASP A 652 -6.65 -20.07 2.12
C ASP A 652 -6.22 -19.30 0.86
N GLN A 653 -5.56 -20.01 -0.04
CA GLN A 653 -5.15 -19.51 -1.37
C GLN A 653 -5.72 -20.37 -2.51
N LEU A 654 -6.43 -21.46 -2.16
CA LEU A 654 -7.07 -22.32 -3.14
C LEU A 654 -8.26 -21.56 -3.75
N ASP A 655 -8.49 -21.74 -5.05
CA ASP A 655 -9.70 -21.20 -5.69
C ASP A 655 -10.85 -22.21 -5.61
N TRP A 656 -10.64 -23.44 -6.12
CA TRP A 656 -11.58 -24.55 -5.92
C TRP A 656 -10.95 -25.91 -6.26
N MET A 657 -11.62 -26.99 -5.84
CA MET A 657 -11.35 -28.33 -6.34
C MET A 657 -12.59 -29.03 -6.88
N ASN A 658 -12.44 -29.71 -8.01
CA ASN A 658 -13.50 -30.51 -8.60
C ASN A 658 -13.32 -32.01 -8.29
N LEU A 659 -13.94 -32.47 -7.20
CA LEU A 659 -13.87 -33.87 -6.74
C LEU A 659 -15.23 -34.58 -6.84
N PRO A 660 -15.35 -35.67 -7.61
CA PRO A 660 -14.60 -35.98 -8.82
C PRO A 660 -15.34 -35.49 -10.08
N TYR A 661 -14.76 -35.76 -11.25
CA TYR A 661 -15.46 -35.79 -12.53
C TYR A 661 -15.71 -37.24 -13.01
N ALA A 662 -16.68 -37.41 -13.91
CA ALA A 662 -16.99 -38.64 -14.65
C ALA A 662 -17.30 -38.31 -16.12
N SER A 663 -16.28 -38.36 -16.97
CA SER A 663 -16.31 -37.86 -18.34
C SER A 663 -16.36 -38.99 -19.36
N ALA A 664 -17.24 -38.87 -20.37
CA ALA A 664 -17.38 -39.87 -21.43
C ALA A 664 -16.15 -39.90 -22.36
N ALA A 665 -15.45 -38.76 -22.49
CA ALA A 665 -14.21 -38.62 -23.24
C ALA A 665 -13.03 -38.39 -22.30
N GLN A 666 -11.81 -38.60 -22.78
CA GLN A 666 -10.63 -38.20 -22.01
C GLN A 666 -10.63 -36.67 -21.89
N PRO A 667 -10.56 -36.10 -20.69
CA PRO A 667 -10.48 -34.66 -20.52
C PRO A 667 -9.27 -34.06 -21.24
N ARG A 668 -9.49 -32.98 -21.99
CA ARG A 668 -8.49 -32.22 -22.76
C ARG A 668 -8.91 -30.74 -22.82
N GLY A 669 -8.02 -29.86 -23.27
CA GLY A 669 -8.30 -28.43 -23.44
C GLY A 669 -7.40 -27.54 -22.58
N THR A 670 -7.73 -26.25 -22.53
CA THR A 670 -7.01 -25.21 -21.76
C THR A 670 -7.67 -24.84 -20.44
N ASN A 671 -8.93 -25.27 -20.23
CA ASN A 671 -9.76 -24.83 -19.12
C ASN A 671 -10.15 -26.04 -18.24
N ALA A 672 -9.58 -26.12 -17.04
CA ALA A 672 -9.79 -27.24 -16.11
C ALA A 672 -11.25 -27.40 -15.68
N TRP A 673 -11.97 -26.28 -15.51
CA TRP A 673 -13.40 -26.24 -15.17
C TRP A 673 -14.32 -26.83 -16.25
N GLN A 674 -13.84 -27.29 -17.41
CA GLN A 674 -14.72 -27.97 -18.37
C GLN A 674 -15.19 -29.37 -17.91
N GLN A 675 -14.65 -29.90 -16.79
CA GLN A 675 -14.96 -31.24 -16.28
C GLN A 675 -16.05 -31.27 -15.20
N LEU A 676 -17.10 -30.46 -15.32
CA LEU A 676 -18.24 -30.36 -14.39
C LEU A 676 -19.29 -31.45 -14.61
N THR A 677 -18.84 -32.70 -14.54
CA THR A 677 -19.62 -33.84 -15.02
C THR A 677 -20.27 -34.67 -13.92
N VAL A 678 -20.03 -34.32 -12.66
CA VAL A 678 -20.71 -34.91 -11.49
C VAL A 678 -21.42 -33.80 -10.75
N ARG A 679 -22.73 -33.96 -10.57
CA ARG A 679 -23.58 -33.02 -9.86
C ARG A 679 -24.17 -33.68 -8.63
N SER A 680 -23.76 -33.22 -7.44
CA SER A 680 -24.40 -33.63 -6.19
C SER A 680 -25.76 -32.96 -6.08
N THR A 681 -26.74 -33.69 -5.56
CA THR A 681 -28.11 -33.21 -5.33
C THR A 681 -28.53 -33.31 -3.88
N ALA A 682 -27.75 -33.99 -3.04
CA ALA A 682 -27.98 -34.09 -1.61
C ALA A 682 -26.65 -34.14 -0.85
N PHE A 683 -26.70 -33.66 0.39
CA PHE A 683 -25.62 -33.82 1.36
C PHE A 683 -26.18 -34.25 2.72
N GLU A 684 -25.40 -35.03 3.44
CA GLU A 684 -25.66 -35.44 4.82
C GLU A 684 -24.38 -35.37 5.66
N VAL A 685 -24.46 -34.87 6.89
CA VAL A 685 -23.38 -35.00 7.87
C VAL A 685 -23.54 -36.34 8.57
N LEU A 686 -22.56 -37.24 8.44
CA LEU A 686 -22.58 -38.58 9.01
C LEU A 686 -22.08 -38.57 10.46
N SER A 687 -21.03 -37.80 10.73
CA SER A 687 -20.51 -37.53 12.06
C SER A 687 -20.02 -36.08 12.13
N ALA A 688 -20.44 -35.33 13.16
CA ALA A 688 -20.24 -33.89 13.22
C ALA A 688 -19.09 -33.46 14.14
N ASP A 689 -18.74 -34.28 15.15
CA ASP A 689 -17.69 -34.02 16.14
C ASP A 689 -17.13 -35.33 16.73
N GLY A 690 -15.93 -35.27 17.32
CA GLY A 690 -15.29 -36.40 18.00
C GLY A 690 -13.80 -36.56 17.69
N ALA A 691 -13.33 -37.80 17.60
CA ALA A 691 -12.00 -38.12 17.06
C ALA A 691 -12.00 -38.18 15.51
N GLU A 692 -13.19 -38.30 14.92
CA GLU A 692 -13.45 -38.37 13.49
C GLU A 692 -14.77 -37.65 13.18
N ALA A 693 -14.79 -36.83 12.13
CA ALA A 693 -16.00 -36.23 11.58
C ALA A 693 -16.08 -36.53 10.08
N SER A 694 -17.30 -36.64 9.54
CA SER A 694 -17.50 -37.03 8.15
C SER A 694 -18.81 -36.55 7.58
N ALA A 695 -18.81 -36.33 6.27
CA ALA A 695 -20.00 -35.94 5.51
C ALA A 695 -20.02 -36.64 4.16
N ARG A 696 -21.22 -36.89 3.64
CA ARG A 696 -21.46 -37.55 2.37
C ARG A 696 -22.28 -36.65 1.45
N PHE A 697 -21.86 -36.64 0.20
CA PHE A 697 -22.56 -36.01 -0.91
C PHE A 697 -22.94 -37.07 -1.92
N THR A 698 -24.17 -37.00 -2.43
CA THR A 698 -24.70 -37.96 -3.40
C THR A 698 -25.27 -37.24 -4.61
N GLY A 699 -25.06 -37.81 -5.78
CA GLY A 699 -25.47 -37.22 -7.04
C GLY A 699 -25.36 -38.20 -8.20
N VAL A 700 -25.29 -37.64 -9.41
CA VAL A 700 -25.23 -38.38 -10.67
C VAL A 700 -24.19 -37.79 -11.60
N SER A 701 -23.71 -38.62 -12.54
CA SER A 701 -22.96 -38.10 -13.69
C SER A 701 -23.90 -37.49 -14.72
N THR A 702 -23.56 -36.31 -15.22
CA THR A 702 -24.31 -35.63 -16.30
C THR A 702 -23.97 -36.17 -17.69
N GLN A 703 -22.81 -36.81 -17.85
CA GLN A 703 -22.38 -37.41 -19.13
C GLN A 703 -22.57 -38.93 -19.19
N VAL A 704 -22.69 -39.59 -18.04
CA VAL A 704 -22.96 -41.04 -17.94
C VAL A 704 -24.15 -41.26 -16.99
N PRO A 705 -25.39 -41.02 -17.45
CA PRO A 705 -26.56 -40.84 -16.57
C PRO A 705 -26.89 -42.02 -15.64
N ASP A 706 -26.50 -43.25 -16.01
CA ASP A 706 -26.73 -44.45 -15.20
C ASP A 706 -25.67 -44.67 -14.10
N ILE A 707 -24.73 -43.73 -13.94
CA ILE A 707 -23.73 -43.75 -12.88
C ILE A 707 -24.18 -42.86 -11.73
N LEU A 708 -24.52 -43.51 -10.62
CA LEU A 708 -24.73 -42.84 -9.34
C LEU A 708 -23.36 -42.57 -8.70
N VAL A 709 -23.20 -41.40 -8.10
CA VAL A 709 -21.93 -40.98 -7.50
C VAL A 709 -22.15 -40.62 -6.03
N SER A 710 -21.32 -41.16 -5.15
CA SER A 710 -21.32 -40.81 -3.73
C SER A 710 -19.90 -40.52 -3.25
N THR A 711 -19.66 -39.30 -2.78
CA THR A 711 -18.38 -38.88 -2.19
C THR A 711 -18.54 -38.75 -0.68
N THR A 712 -17.70 -39.43 0.08
CA THR A 712 -17.61 -39.25 1.54
C THR A 712 -16.27 -38.62 1.89
N PHE A 713 -16.33 -37.52 2.64
CA PHE A 713 -15.19 -36.84 3.23
C PHE A 713 -15.09 -37.22 4.71
N THR A 714 -13.90 -37.57 5.18
CA THR A 714 -13.63 -37.93 6.57
C THR A 714 -12.38 -37.20 7.04
N ILE A 715 -12.50 -36.47 8.14
CA ILE A 715 -11.39 -35.79 8.81
C ILE A 715 -11.19 -36.39 10.20
N ARG A 716 -9.93 -36.62 10.58
CA ARG A 716 -9.55 -37.17 11.88
C ARG A 716 -8.62 -36.23 12.62
N GLN A 717 -8.46 -36.49 13.91
CA GLN A 717 -7.53 -35.73 14.74
C GLN A 717 -6.09 -35.94 14.27
N ASP A 718 -5.31 -34.85 14.24
CA ASP A 718 -3.87 -34.84 13.95
C ASP A 718 -3.47 -35.36 12.55
N GLU A 719 -4.41 -35.53 11.63
CA GLU A 719 -4.15 -35.82 10.22
C GLU A 719 -4.07 -34.51 9.41
N PRO A 720 -3.00 -34.23 8.64
CA PRO A 720 -2.92 -33.04 7.78
C PRO A 720 -3.66 -33.23 6.43
N TRP A 721 -4.71 -34.06 6.42
CA TRP A 721 -5.52 -34.32 5.23
C TRP A 721 -6.97 -34.64 5.59
N VAL A 722 -7.84 -34.53 4.59
CA VAL A 722 -9.19 -35.11 4.58
C VAL A 722 -9.18 -36.34 3.68
N ALA A 723 -9.59 -37.50 4.20
CA ALA A 723 -9.79 -38.69 3.39
C ALA A 723 -11.07 -38.52 2.55
N ALA A 724 -10.97 -38.72 1.24
CA ALA A 724 -12.06 -38.59 0.28
C ALA A 724 -12.23 -39.86 -0.54
N GLY A 725 -13.34 -40.59 -0.30
CA GLY A 725 -13.72 -41.77 -1.07
C GLY A 725 -14.90 -41.45 -1.97
N THR A 726 -14.74 -41.52 -3.29
CA THR A 726 -15.87 -41.42 -4.22
C THR A 726 -16.19 -42.78 -4.83
N THR A 727 -17.40 -43.26 -4.58
CA THR A 727 -17.93 -44.49 -5.15
C THR A 727 -18.83 -44.17 -6.34
N PHE A 728 -18.51 -44.79 -7.47
CA PHE A 728 -19.31 -44.78 -8.69
C PHE A 728 -20.04 -46.12 -8.78
N THR A 729 -21.37 -46.08 -8.87
CA THR A 729 -22.23 -47.27 -8.95
C THR A 729 -22.95 -47.28 -10.28
N ASN A 730 -22.80 -48.37 -11.04
CA ASN A 730 -23.55 -48.54 -12.28
C ASN A 730 -24.95 -49.10 -11.98
N SER A 731 -25.95 -48.23 -11.98
CA SER A 731 -27.36 -48.61 -11.81
C SER A 731 -28.05 -49.01 -13.11
N GLY A 732 -27.32 -48.99 -14.23
CA GLY A 732 -27.81 -49.39 -15.54
C GLY A 732 -27.76 -50.90 -15.78
N THR A 733 -28.08 -51.30 -17.01
CA THR A 733 -28.12 -52.71 -17.45
C THR A 733 -26.94 -53.11 -18.34
N VAL A 734 -26.05 -52.18 -18.68
CA VAL A 734 -24.88 -52.42 -19.56
C VAL A 734 -23.58 -51.93 -18.92
N PRO A 735 -22.42 -52.51 -19.25
CA PRO A 735 -21.14 -52.02 -18.78
C PRO A 735 -20.89 -50.58 -19.22
N ARG A 736 -20.34 -49.76 -18.33
CA ARG A 736 -20.03 -48.34 -18.61
C ARG A 736 -18.53 -48.10 -18.52
N SER A 737 -17.94 -47.58 -19.60
CA SER A 737 -16.53 -47.16 -19.63
C SER A 737 -16.43 -45.65 -19.74
N PHE A 738 -15.68 -45.01 -18.85
CA PHE A 738 -15.55 -43.56 -18.78
C PHE A 738 -14.26 -43.17 -18.05
N TRP A 739 -13.92 -41.89 -18.08
CA TRP A 739 -12.77 -41.32 -17.40
C TRP A 739 -13.20 -40.72 -16.07
N VAL A 740 -12.43 -41.01 -15.03
CA VAL A 740 -12.58 -40.43 -13.69
C VAL A 740 -11.29 -39.74 -13.28
N GLY A 741 -11.41 -38.79 -12.37
CA GLY A 741 -10.29 -38.06 -11.81
C GLY A 741 -10.78 -36.87 -11.01
N ASP A 742 -9.83 -36.07 -10.57
CA ASP A 742 -10.07 -34.85 -9.81
C ASP A 742 -9.28 -33.70 -10.46
N VAL A 743 -9.74 -32.47 -10.25
CA VAL A 743 -9.09 -31.24 -10.72
C VAL A 743 -8.80 -30.35 -9.52
N LEU A 744 -7.61 -29.77 -9.49
CA LEU A 744 -7.29 -28.64 -8.62
C LEU A 744 -7.06 -27.44 -9.52
N ASP A 745 -7.73 -26.34 -9.18
CA ASP A 745 -7.46 -25.03 -9.74
C ASP A 745 -7.06 -24.10 -8.60
N HIS A 746 -6.09 -23.26 -8.86
CA HIS A 746 -5.55 -22.35 -7.87
C HIS A 746 -5.28 -21.05 -8.58
N ASP A 747 -6.22 -20.11 -8.52
CA ASP A 747 -6.07 -18.74 -9.01
C ASP A 747 -5.49 -17.78 -7.95
N GLY A 748 -5.12 -18.31 -6.78
CA GLY A 748 -4.38 -17.56 -5.76
C GLY A 748 -2.97 -17.18 -6.25
N ALA A 749 -2.53 -15.97 -5.87
CA ALA A 749 -1.26 -15.44 -6.34
C ALA A 749 -0.06 -16.36 -6.02
N GLY A 750 0.87 -16.48 -6.98
CA GLY A 750 2.05 -17.36 -6.87
C GLY A 750 1.78 -18.84 -7.16
N GLN A 751 0.62 -19.16 -7.74
CA GLN A 751 0.20 -20.52 -8.05
C GLN A 751 1.20 -21.30 -8.89
N ARG A 752 1.46 -22.53 -8.46
CA ARG A 752 2.34 -23.49 -9.11
C ARG A 752 1.73 -24.87 -9.03
N SER A 753 1.61 -25.55 -10.18
CA SER A 753 1.20 -26.96 -10.23
C SER A 753 2.39 -27.90 -10.08
N GLY A 754 2.16 -29.07 -9.50
CA GLY A 754 3.16 -30.11 -9.27
C GLY A 754 2.66 -31.50 -9.63
N VAL A 755 3.50 -32.27 -10.32
CA VAL A 755 3.26 -33.70 -10.59
C VAL A 755 4.46 -34.50 -10.11
N SER A 756 4.22 -35.59 -9.40
CA SER A 756 5.28 -36.42 -8.85
C SER A 756 6.33 -36.84 -9.88
N GLY A 757 7.59 -36.48 -9.66
CA GLY A 757 8.72 -36.76 -10.56
C GLY A 757 8.95 -35.74 -11.67
N HIS A 758 8.15 -34.67 -11.73
CA HIS A 758 8.26 -33.61 -12.75
C HIS A 758 8.51 -32.20 -12.17
N GLY A 759 8.57 -32.07 -10.84
CA GLY A 759 8.76 -30.79 -10.16
C GLY A 759 7.61 -29.80 -10.42
N THR A 760 7.93 -28.51 -10.38
CA THR A 760 6.99 -27.43 -10.70
C THR A 760 6.71 -27.39 -12.19
N ILE A 761 5.43 -27.45 -12.55
CA ILE A 761 4.96 -27.28 -13.93
C ILE A 761 4.88 -25.78 -14.23
N THR A 762 5.70 -25.31 -15.17
CA THR A 762 5.78 -23.89 -15.59
C THR A 762 5.24 -23.64 -17.00
N ALA A 763 4.83 -24.69 -17.71
CA ALA A 763 4.33 -24.58 -19.06
C ALA A 763 3.00 -23.80 -19.09
N SER A 764 2.88 -22.85 -20.02
CA SER A 764 1.63 -22.11 -20.27
C SER A 764 0.61 -22.92 -21.06
N ALA A 765 1.08 -23.88 -21.87
CA ALA A 765 0.25 -24.84 -22.57
C ALA A 765 0.11 -26.12 -21.74
N PRO A 766 -1.11 -26.68 -21.62
CA PRO A 766 -1.32 -27.92 -20.91
C PRO A 766 -0.57 -29.11 -21.54
N ALA A 767 -0.05 -30.00 -20.71
CA ALA A 767 0.72 -31.17 -21.13
C ALA A 767 0.37 -32.43 -20.32
N ASP A 768 0.70 -33.60 -20.88
CA ASP A 768 0.56 -34.90 -20.24
C ASP A 768 1.79 -35.23 -19.40
N PHE A 769 1.55 -35.76 -18.20
CA PHE A 769 2.57 -36.20 -17.26
C PHE A 769 2.23 -37.59 -16.72
N THR A 770 3.26 -38.40 -16.48
CA THR A 770 3.13 -39.69 -15.79
C THR A 770 3.72 -39.55 -14.39
N PRO A 771 2.89 -39.53 -13.33
CA PRO A 771 3.37 -39.42 -11.95
C PRO A 771 4.23 -40.62 -11.57
N THR A 772 5.36 -40.38 -10.90
CA THR A 772 6.24 -41.44 -10.36
C THR A 772 5.74 -41.99 -9.02
N GLN A 773 4.98 -41.19 -8.27
CA GLN A 773 4.21 -41.57 -7.09
C GLN A 773 2.76 -41.10 -7.28
N PRO A 774 1.78 -41.67 -6.55
CA PRO A 774 0.37 -41.45 -6.82
C PRO A 774 -0.12 -40.10 -6.24
N TRP A 775 0.49 -38.98 -6.62
CA TRP A 775 0.04 -37.65 -6.21
C TRP A 775 0.19 -36.58 -7.30
N ILE A 776 -0.71 -35.60 -7.21
CA ILE A 776 -0.63 -34.28 -7.87
C ILE A 776 -0.83 -33.21 -6.80
N GLY A 777 -0.31 -32.01 -7.01
CA GLY A 777 -0.39 -30.96 -6.00
C GLY A 777 -0.30 -29.55 -6.58
N MET A 778 -0.56 -28.58 -5.72
CA MET A 778 -0.40 -27.16 -6.01
C MET A 778 0.18 -26.43 -4.81
N THR A 779 0.82 -25.29 -5.03
CA THR A 779 1.33 -24.38 -3.99
C THR A 779 1.13 -22.94 -4.47
N GLY A 780 1.13 -21.99 -3.53
CA GLY A 780 0.94 -20.58 -3.82
C GLY A 780 2.14 -19.74 -3.40
N SER A 781 1.83 -18.57 -2.84
CA SER A 781 2.78 -17.54 -2.42
C SER A 781 3.37 -17.74 -1.02
N ASP A 782 2.77 -18.60 -0.20
CA ASP A 782 3.29 -18.95 1.12
C ASP A 782 3.92 -20.36 1.12
N ALA A 783 4.44 -20.76 2.28
CA ALA A 783 5.05 -22.07 2.48
C ALA A 783 3.99 -23.20 2.59
N GLN A 784 2.87 -23.11 1.90
CA GLN A 784 1.81 -24.10 1.93
C GLN A 784 1.79 -24.95 0.66
N THR A 785 1.47 -26.23 0.80
CA THR A 785 1.30 -27.15 -0.33
C THR A 785 0.03 -27.97 -0.18
N TYR A 786 -0.76 -27.98 -1.24
CA TYR A 786 -1.97 -28.75 -1.40
C TYR A 786 -1.68 -30.00 -2.21
N GLY A 787 -2.26 -31.14 -1.84
CA GLY A 787 -2.04 -32.40 -2.53
C GLY A 787 -3.27 -33.27 -2.62
N LEU A 788 -3.45 -33.94 -3.77
CA LEU A 788 -4.32 -35.10 -3.89
C LEU A 788 -3.44 -36.36 -3.97
N LEU A 789 -3.45 -37.15 -2.90
CA LEU A 789 -2.65 -38.37 -2.76
C LEU A 789 -3.57 -39.58 -2.92
N TYR A 790 -3.40 -40.33 -4.00
CA TYR A 790 -4.22 -41.48 -4.35
C TYR A 790 -3.68 -42.77 -3.70
N ASP A 791 -4.58 -43.62 -3.22
CA ASP A 791 -4.20 -44.91 -2.61
C ASP A 791 -3.65 -45.90 -3.65
N GLU A 792 -4.12 -45.80 -4.90
CA GLU A 792 -3.73 -46.68 -5.99
C GLU A 792 -2.97 -45.91 -7.09
N PRO A 793 -1.89 -46.48 -7.64
CA PRO A 793 -1.25 -45.95 -8.84
C PRO A 793 -2.12 -46.17 -10.10
N GLY A 794 -1.65 -45.70 -11.25
CA GLY A 794 -2.29 -45.98 -12.55
C GLY A 794 -3.23 -44.89 -13.06
N PHE A 795 -2.97 -43.63 -12.72
CA PHE A 795 -3.54 -42.46 -13.38
C PHE A 795 -2.45 -41.69 -14.14
N THR A 796 -2.86 -40.93 -15.16
CA THR A 796 -2.03 -39.91 -15.82
C THR A 796 -2.41 -38.53 -15.32
N ALA A 797 -1.49 -37.58 -15.29
CA ALA A 797 -1.80 -36.19 -14.96
C ALA A 797 -1.82 -35.35 -16.24
N TYR A 798 -2.74 -34.39 -16.30
CA TYR A 798 -2.79 -33.37 -17.34
C TYR A 798 -2.76 -32.03 -16.63
N ALA A 799 -1.79 -31.17 -16.95
CA ALA A 799 -1.52 -29.97 -16.15
C ALA A 799 -1.00 -28.82 -17.00
N THR A 800 -1.22 -27.61 -16.51
CA THR A 800 -0.56 -26.37 -16.94
C THR A 800 -0.05 -25.64 -15.69
N GLY A 801 0.61 -24.49 -15.83
CA GLY A 801 1.13 -23.75 -14.67
C GLY A 801 0.07 -23.45 -13.60
N ILE A 802 -1.18 -23.25 -14.01
CA ILE A 802 -2.27 -22.75 -13.17
C ILE A 802 -3.27 -23.80 -12.66
N TRP A 803 -3.28 -25.02 -13.19
CA TRP A 803 -4.18 -26.09 -12.74
C TRP A 803 -3.61 -27.47 -13.07
N VAL A 804 -4.07 -28.48 -12.34
CA VAL A 804 -3.70 -29.89 -12.55
C VAL A 804 -4.88 -30.82 -12.38
N MET A 805 -4.95 -31.86 -13.23
CA MET A 805 -5.96 -32.91 -13.10
C MET A 805 -5.36 -34.31 -13.21
N SER A 806 -5.92 -35.25 -12.45
CA SER A 806 -5.65 -36.68 -12.59
C SER A 806 -6.63 -37.31 -13.59
N GLN A 807 -6.21 -38.37 -14.29
CA GLN A 807 -7.02 -39.05 -15.30
C GLN A 807 -6.84 -40.56 -15.22
N ARG A 808 -7.94 -41.30 -15.01
CA ARG A 808 -7.97 -42.77 -15.04
C ARG A 808 -9.17 -43.23 -15.83
N ARG A 809 -8.96 -44.15 -16.77
CA ARG A 809 -10.06 -44.82 -17.48
C ARG A 809 -10.50 -46.05 -16.72
N ILE A 810 -11.80 -46.20 -16.51
CA ILE A 810 -12.38 -47.35 -15.80
C ILE A 810 -13.55 -47.95 -16.60
N THR A 811 -13.89 -49.19 -16.27
CA THR A 811 -15.10 -49.87 -16.75
C THR A 811 -15.83 -50.47 -15.55
N ILE A 812 -17.13 -50.18 -15.41
CA ILE A 812 -17.97 -50.69 -14.32
C ILE A 812 -19.08 -51.55 -14.90
N GLU A 813 -19.12 -52.82 -14.51
CA GLU A 813 -20.19 -53.77 -14.86
C GLU A 813 -21.54 -53.38 -14.23
N PRO A 814 -22.68 -53.81 -14.79
CA PRO A 814 -24.00 -53.57 -14.20
C PRO A 814 -24.06 -54.02 -12.73
N GLY A 815 -24.51 -53.14 -11.84
CA GLY A 815 -24.59 -53.39 -10.39
C GLY A 815 -23.25 -53.40 -9.64
N ALA A 816 -22.12 -53.28 -10.34
CA ALA A 816 -20.80 -53.17 -9.72
C ALA A 816 -20.49 -51.72 -9.29
N THR A 817 -19.45 -51.57 -8.48
CA THR A 817 -18.95 -50.29 -8.02
C THR A 817 -17.45 -50.14 -8.27
N PHE A 818 -17.01 -48.91 -8.43
CA PHE A 818 -15.60 -48.51 -8.39
C PHE A 818 -15.45 -47.39 -7.36
N THR A 819 -14.43 -47.46 -6.51
CA THR A 819 -14.16 -46.41 -5.51
C THR A 819 -12.80 -45.77 -5.78
N LEU A 820 -12.81 -44.47 -6.07
CA LEU A 820 -11.61 -43.63 -6.09
C LEU A 820 -11.32 -43.13 -4.67
N ARG A 821 -10.21 -43.58 -4.07
CA ARG A 821 -9.76 -43.15 -2.74
C ARG A 821 -8.55 -42.23 -2.86
N ARG A 822 -8.62 -41.11 -2.16
CA ARG A 822 -7.53 -40.15 -2.04
C ARG A 822 -7.54 -39.43 -0.70
N ARG A 823 -6.40 -38.86 -0.34
CA ARG A 823 -6.23 -37.91 0.76
C ARG A 823 -6.06 -36.52 0.17
N ILE A 824 -6.83 -35.55 0.65
CA ILE A 824 -6.76 -34.14 0.28
C ILE A 824 -5.94 -33.45 1.36
N ALA A 825 -4.67 -33.19 1.10
CA ALA A 825 -3.73 -32.65 2.06
C ALA A 825 -3.56 -31.13 1.90
N ALA A 826 -3.36 -30.45 3.03
CA ALA A 826 -2.81 -29.10 3.09
C ALA A 826 -1.74 -29.10 4.18
N VAL A 827 -0.50 -28.75 3.81
CA VAL A 827 0.66 -28.82 4.69
C VAL A 827 1.59 -27.63 4.54
N ASP A 828 2.26 -27.29 5.63
CA ASP A 828 3.42 -26.40 5.63
C ASP A 828 4.65 -27.14 5.06
N ASN A 829 5.24 -26.62 3.99
CA ASN A 829 6.44 -27.14 3.34
C ASN A 829 7.74 -26.51 3.89
N GLY A 830 7.66 -25.59 4.84
CA GLY A 830 8.78 -24.92 5.49
C GLY A 830 9.58 -23.97 4.60
N GLY A 831 9.04 -23.57 3.45
CA GLY A 831 9.74 -22.76 2.45
C GLY A 831 10.81 -23.55 1.69
N ALA A 832 10.63 -24.86 1.53
CA ALA A 832 11.56 -25.72 0.81
C ALA A 832 11.71 -25.31 -0.66
N ALA A 833 12.92 -25.48 -1.22
CA ALA A 833 13.20 -25.18 -2.62
C ALA A 833 12.33 -26.03 -3.59
N ASP A 834 12.06 -27.29 -3.22
CA ASP A 834 11.01 -28.10 -3.84
C ASP A 834 9.81 -28.15 -2.89
N PRO A 835 8.77 -27.32 -3.11
CA PRO A 835 7.62 -27.27 -2.23
C PRO A 835 6.81 -28.57 -2.23
N PHE A 836 6.91 -29.39 -3.27
CA PHE A 836 6.12 -30.62 -3.41
C PHE A 836 6.76 -31.84 -2.75
N ALA A 837 8.03 -31.76 -2.36
CA ALA A 837 8.73 -32.85 -1.69
C ALA A 837 8.01 -33.32 -0.40
N VAL A 838 7.32 -32.40 0.28
CA VAL A 838 6.51 -32.70 1.47
C VAL A 838 5.40 -33.71 1.20
N LEU A 839 4.80 -33.70 0.00
CA LEU A 839 3.72 -34.63 -0.37
C LEU A 839 4.19 -36.07 -0.46
N ALA A 840 5.47 -36.31 -0.80
CA ALA A 840 6.04 -37.66 -0.83
C ALA A 840 6.20 -38.29 0.57
N THR A 841 6.12 -37.48 1.62
CA THR A 841 6.28 -37.93 3.02
C THR A 841 4.96 -38.27 3.71
N LEU A 842 3.83 -37.94 3.08
CA LEU A 842 2.46 -38.15 3.57
C LEU A 842 1.89 -39.48 3.08
#